data_AF-A0AAQ3QRF3-F1
#
_entry.id   AF-A0AAQ3QRF3-F1
#
_cell.length_a   1.000
_cell.length_b   1.000
_cell.length_c   1.000
_cell.angle_alpha   90.00
_cell.angle_beta   90.00
_cell.angle_gamma   90.00
#
_symmetry.space_group_name_H-M   'P 1'
#
loop_
_entity.id
_entity.type
_entity.pdbx_description
1 polymer ?
#
loop_
_entity_poly.entity_id
_entity_poly.type
_entity_poly.pdbx_seq_one_letter_code
_entity_poly.pdbx_strand_id
1 'polypeptide(L)'
;MKITEEMPFQALCKTWQPVCLERDLQQREIISYTLLNEEIVIAKLPDGILAARDLCPHRGAKFGIGQIVNGNLQCPYHGWEFDSAGSCQEIPSIPGDSPIKQQACLKRFDVQLRYGMVWVKLDDDEMAPLPEIPEFENDWTYLVGDPVPTGAGFRREIDNYLDMSHFAFAHAKTLGVAAAKVITGIDITHYEDGFQMDAPFPELEGADTGKLSRGHHRRQRIYLPNFTTIRQSWNDGDERVLVHIPSPNTQESCTMFWALAISPNFDGPRPEDQMRFAVSVYAEDKEMMENQRPAEVPIGNEIGVMVPADRLPITYKRAIRKFVLDAMLPPEDRLKPLEQREIVDSYLILYGSQTGTAERLAWDCRRELQHMGVTSEVMEMDQFMSSIVDSGLTGDDNILTSTVERKLIVITSTYGVGEAPDNARRLLEHLRSLPHDSIRNLSYAVLALGDRSYVNFCQCGKDFHNQLETIGGKPIWPITLADTDVDESFSSFMEQFRERYQAELKEISLTINGKAYSGIQSGGSLLHTLRNQGINLASACEGKGSCGSCVCSVRTETDDLVAGVTGAERMLLGDERITSGKRLACQVSVIEDLKLEVDPVALSSTQTSFRVLRNENVATYIKELVLEPDDADTAFRFKAGQYMQFEIPEFQIDYGKIDISNPYRDMWERQNLFELKAENHSSTRRAYSMATNPDVDPHVSFNVRIALPPGNNGDPVGVGSSYLFNLKPGDKITGIGPFGDFLPKESDKEMIYLGGGAGMAPLRAHLSYLFDTLRTSRKVSFWYGARSKNELFYQDYFQKLVESFENFSFHVALSEPSPADDWDSHTGFIHEVLQREYLQSHPSPKSIEYYLCGPPQMVRAANGMLDEFEVSKDNIAYDEF
;
A
#
# COMPACT_ATOMS: atom_id res chain seq x y z
N MET A 1 3.03 3.02 8.29
CA MET A 1 2.56 1.71 7.77
C MET A 1 1.05 1.77 7.60
N LYS A 2 0.50 1.42 6.43
CA LYS A 2 -0.97 1.36 6.24
C LYS A 2 -1.47 0.02 6.80
N ILE A 3 -2.37 0.07 7.78
CA ILE A 3 -2.96 -1.13 8.39
C ILE A 3 -3.97 -1.77 7.43
N THR A 4 -3.96 -3.10 7.29
CA THR A 4 -4.87 -3.89 6.44
C THR A 4 -5.72 -4.81 7.30
N GLU A 5 -6.84 -5.31 6.75
CA GLU A 5 -7.78 -6.15 7.51
C GLU A 5 -7.25 -7.56 7.86
N GLU A 6 -6.16 -8.00 7.23
CA GLU A 6 -5.51 -9.29 7.54
C GLU A 6 -4.52 -9.20 8.71
N MET A 7 -3.96 -8.01 8.96
CA MET A 7 -2.92 -7.81 9.98
C MET A 7 -3.37 -8.16 11.41
N PRO A 8 -4.64 -7.95 11.84
CA PRO A 8 -5.12 -8.44 13.13
C PRO A 8 -4.93 -9.95 13.30
N PHE A 9 -5.22 -10.75 12.27
CA PHE A 9 -5.05 -12.22 12.34
C PHE A 9 -3.59 -12.60 12.48
N GLN A 10 -2.72 -11.94 11.71
CA GLN A 10 -1.26 -12.13 11.81
C GLN A 10 -0.74 -11.74 13.20
N ALA A 11 -1.28 -10.70 13.82
CA ALA A 11 -0.93 -10.28 15.18
C ALA A 11 -1.42 -11.30 16.23
N LEU A 12 -2.60 -11.89 16.06
CA LEU A 12 -3.13 -12.91 16.98
C LEU A 12 -2.40 -14.26 16.89
N CYS A 13 -1.70 -14.57 15.78
CA CYS A 13 -0.82 -15.76 15.74
C CYS A 13 0.27 -15.72 16.82
N LYS A 14 0.66 -14.50 17.23
CA LYS A 14 1.69 -14.20 18.23
C LYS A 14 1.16 -14.17 19.68
N THR A 15 -0.10 -14.56 19.90
CA THR A 15 -0.73 -14.55 21.23
C THR A 15 -1.36 -15.89 21.56
N TRP A 16 -1.55 -16.13 22.86
CA TRP A 16 -2.18 -17.36 23.35
C TRP A 16 -3.69 -17.33 23.14
N GLN A 17 -4.22 -18.34 22.44
CA GLN A 17 -5.65 -18.49 22.15
C GLN A 17 -6.20 -19.80 22.70
N PRO A 18 -7.35 -19.81 23.39
CA PRO A 18 -7.96 -21.06 23.85
C PRO A 18 -8.59 -21.80 22.66
N VAL A 19 -8.46 -23.12 22.64
CA VAL A 19 -8.93 -23.97 21.51
C VAL A 19 -9.89 -25.08 21.94
N CYS A 20 -9.74 -25.60 23.15
CA CYS A 20 -10.65 -26.57 23.75
C CYS A 20 -10.53 -26.56 25.27
N LEU A 21 -11.45 -27.24 25.95
CA LEU A 21 -11.37 -27.39 27.39
C LEU A 21 -10.57 -28.64 27.78
N GLU A 22 -9.94 -28.60 28.95
CA GLU A 22 -9.21 -29.75 29.47
C GLU A 22 -10.10 -30.99 29.59
N ARG A 23 -11.35 -30.78 30.05
CA ARG A 23 -12.34 -31.85 30.19
C ARG A 23 -12.71 -32.50 28.86
N ASP A 24 -12.69 -31.74 27.76
CA ASP A 24 -13.01 -32.27 26.44
C ASP A 24 -11.85 -33.15 25.95
N LEU A 25 -10.62 -32.72 26.19
CA LEU A 25 -9.40 -33.47 25.85
C LEU A 25 -9.23 -34.73 26.73
N GLN A 26 -9.79 -34.74 27.94
CA GLN A 26 -9.88 -35.93 28.80
C GLN A 26 -10.91 -36.95 28.28
N GLN A 27 -11.97 -36.49 27.61
CA GLN A 27 -13.00 -37.35 27.02
C GLN A 27 -12.65 -37.83 25.62
N ARG A 28 -11.96 -36.99 24.84
CA ARG A 28 -11.50 -37.26 23.48
C ARG A 28 -10.00 -36.99 23.42
N GLU A 29 -9.21 -38.04 23.27
CA GLU A 29 -7.75 -37.93 23.23
C GLU A 29 -7.23 -37.09 22.04
N ILE A 30 -8.06 -36.87 21.01
CA ILE A 30 -7.75 -36.10 19.81
C ILE A 30 -8.90 -35.14 19.49
N ILE A 31 -8.58 -33.87 19.24
CA ILE A 31 -9.52 -32.81 18.89
C ILE A 31 -8.97 -32.03 17.69
N SER A 32 -9.73 -31.91 16.60
CA SER A 32 -9.44 -30.95 15.52
C SER A 32 -10.13 -29.61 15.80
N TYR A 33 -9.45 -28.52 15.47
CA TYR A 33 -9.95 -27.17 15.65
C TYR A 33 -9.40 -26.24 14.55
N THR A 34 -10.16 -25.22 14.16
CA THR A 34 -9.70 -24.17 13.24
C THR A 34 -9.36 -22.94 14.06
N LEU A 35 -8.11 -22.49 14.08
CA LEU A 35 -7.64 -21.29 14.78
C LEU A 35 -7.00 -20.34 13.77
N LEU A 36 -7.50 -19.12 13.64
CA LEU A 36 -6.93 -18.10 12.73
C LEU A 36 -6.74 -18.59 11.27
N ASN A 37 -7.72 -19.35 10.75
CA ASN A 37 -7.69 -20.06 9.46
C ASN A 37 -6.67 -21.22 9.36
N GLU A 38 -5.97 -21.55 10.45
CA GLU A 38 -5.09 -22.72 10.54
C GLU A 38 -5.85 -23.92 11.11
N GLU A 39 -5.80 -25.04 10.39
CA GLU A 39 -6.38 -26.30 10.85
C GLU A 39 -5.38 -26.98 11.79
N ILE A 40 -5.74 -27.14 13.06
CA ILE A 40 -4.88 -27.71 14.09
C ILE A 40 -5.49 -28.96 14.72
N VAL A 41 -4.62 -29.85 15.17
CA VAL A 41 -4.96 -31.02 15.97
C VAL A 41 -4.35 -30.88 17.36
N ILE A 42 -5.16 -31.12 18.38
CA ILE A 42 -4.75 -31.23 19.78
C ILE A 42 -4.84 -32.69 20.18
N ALA A 43 -3.75 -33.26 20.66
CA ALA A 43 -3.71 -34.64 21.12
C ALA A 43 -3.14 -34.73 22.54
N LYS A 44 -3.79 -35.52 23.40
CA LYS A 44 -3.27 -35.85 24.72
C LYS A 44 -2.45 -37.12 24.64
N LEU A 45 -1.16 -36.99 24.89
CA LEU A 45 -0.19 -38.07 24.88
C LEU A 45 0.33 -38.32 26.30
N PRO A 46 0.98 -39.47 26.58
CA PRO A 46 1.50 -39.78 27.92
C PRO A 46 2.57 -38.81 28.41
N ASP A 47 3.30 -38.17 27.50
CA ASP A 47 4.41 -37.26 27.73
C ASP A 47 4.02 -35.77 27.65
N GLY A 48 2.80 -35.45 27.23
CA GLY A 48 2.31 -34.07 27.18
C GLY A 48 1.08 -33.86 26.29
N ILE A 49 0.77 -32.59 26.02
CA ILE A 49 -0.22 -32.20 25.03
C ILE A 49 0.53 -31.83 23.76
N LEU A 50 0.12 -32.38 22.62
CA LEU A 50 0.59 -31.99 21.30
C LEU A 50 -0.41 -31.00 20.69
N ALA A 51 0.08 -29.86 20.20
CA ALA A 51 -0.64 -29.03 19.24
C ALA A 51 0.17 -28.97 17.94
N ALA A 52 -0.46 -29.34 16.83
CA ALA A 52 0.19 -29.35 15.53
C ALA A 52 -0.79 -29.00 14.42
N ARG A 53 -0.28 -28.63 13.25
CA ARG A 53 -1.09 -28.55 12.03
C ARG A 53 -1.75 -29.90 11.77
N ASP A 54 -3.06 -29.90 11.49
CA ASP A 54 -3.87 -31.11 11.24
C ASP A 54 -3.62 -31.68 9.83
N LEU A 55 -2.35 -31.99 9.53
CA LEU A 55 -1.89 -32.38 8.21
C LEU A 55 -0.68 -33.31 8.30
N CYS A 56 -0.87 -34.58 7.92
CA CYS A 56 0.23 -35.54 7.91
C CYS A 56 1.27 -35.20 6.81
N PRO A 57 2.57 -35.13 7.13
CA PRO A 57 3.62 -34.74 6.18
C PRO A 57 3.83 -35.75 5.03
N HIS A 58 3.27 -36.96 5.14
CA HIS A 58 3.35 -37.96 4.07
C HIS A 58 2.47 -37.59 2.86
N ARG A 59 1.16 -37.40 3.06
CA ARG A 59 0.17 -37.15 1.98
C ARG A 59 -1.00 -36.25 2.39
N GLY A 60 -0.86 -35.50 3.48
CA GLY A 60 -1.86 -34.51 3.90
C GLY A 60 -3.14 -35.08 4.52
N ALA A 61 -3.12 -36.30 5.05
CA ALA A 61 -4.27 -36.82 5.81
C ALA A 61 -4.45 -36.04 7.12
N LYS A 62 -5.70 -35.70 7.48
CA LYS A 62 -6.04 -35.09 8.76
C LYS A 62 -5.98 -36.12 9.89
N PHE A 63 -5.42 -35.74 11.03
CA PHE A 63 -5.33 -36.50 12.27
C PHE A 63 -6.62 -36.46 13.10
N GLY A 64 -7.57 -35.58 12.80
CA GLY A 64 -8.86 -35.51 13.52
C GLY A 64 -9.65 -36.82 13.63
N ILE A 65 -9.41 -37.77 12.72
CA ILE A 65 -9.99 -39.13 12.74
C ILE A 65 -8.94 -40.21 13.00
N GLY A 66 -7.76 -39.82 13.47
CA GLY A 66 -6.67 -40.69 13.88
C GLY A 66 -6.93 -41.36 15.23
N GLN A 67 -5.88 -41.95 15.79
CA GLN A 67 -5.93 -42.65 17.07
C GLN A 67 -4.59 -42.53 17.80
N ILE A 68 -4.60 -42.77 19.11
CA ILE A 68 -3.37 -42.87 19.90
C ILE A 68 -2.91 -44.32 19.93
N VAL A 69 -1.70 -44.58 19.43
CA VAL A 69 -1.11 -45.93 19.37
C VAL A 69 0.32 -45.84 19.91
N ASN A 70 0.69 -46.76 20.80
CA ASN A 70 2.01 -46.76 21.47
C ASN A 70 2.35 -45.44 22.20
N GLY A 71 1.34 -44.67 22.61
CA GLY A 71 1.53 -43.34 23.22
C GLY A 71 1.79 -42.22 22.21
N ASN A 72 1.69 -42.49 20.90
CA ASN A 72 1.91 -41.53 19.82
C ASN A 72 0.62 -41.24 19.06
N LEU A 73 0.53 -40.05 18.47
CA LEU A 73 -0.53 -39.71 17.51
C LEU A 73 -0.30 -40.46 16.20
N GLN A 74 -1.23 -41.36 15.84
CA GLN A 74 -1.14 -42.15 14.62
C GLN A 74 -2.01 -41.58 13.50
N CYS A 75 -1.41 -41.42 12.32
CA CYS A 75 -2.10 -41.03 11.09
C CYS A 75 -3.09 -42.13 10.66
N PRO A 76 -4.38 -41.78 10.40
CA PRO A 76 -5.42 -42.76 10.07
C PRO A 76 -5.22 -43.45 8.71
N TYR A 77 -4.34 -42.91 7.85
CA TYR A 77 -4.17 -43.44 6.49
C TYR A 77 -3.09 -44.53 6.41
N HIS A 78 -1.85 -44.19 6.76
CA HIS A 78 -0.70 -45.10 6.60
C HIS A 78 -0.05 -45.50 7.94
N GLY A 79 -0.67 -45.15 9.06
CA GLY A 79 -0.23 -45.57 10.39
C GLY A 79 1.06 -44.91 10.88
N TRP A 80 1.49 -43.79 10.30
CA TRP A 80 2.67 -43.06 10.78
C TRP A 80 2.41 -42.51 12.18
N GLU A 81 3.32 -42.75 13.11
CA GLU A 81 3.18 -42.38 14.52
C GLU A 81 4.08 -41.18 14.86
N PHE A 82 3.55 -40.22 15.62
CA PHE A 82 4.25 -38.99 16.03
C PHE A 82 4.14 -38.77 17.55
N ASP A 83 5.24 -38.41 18.19
CA ASP A 83 5.29 -38.09 19.63
C ASP A 83 4.79 -36.67 19.95
N SER A 84 4.84 -36.25 21.22
CA SER A 84 4.43 -34.88 21.63
C SER A 84 5.33 -33.78 21.09
N ALA A 85 6.56 -34.10 20.68
CA ALA A 85 7.46 -33.17 19.99
C ALA A 85 7.15 -33.06 18.49
N GLY A 86 6.20 -33.86 17.98
CA GLY A 86 5.85 -33.93 16.56
C GLY A 86 6.85 -34.73 15.72
N SER A 87 7.78 -35.45 16.34
CA SER A 87 8.77 -36.28 15.66
C SER A 87 8.16 -37.62 15.28
N CYS A 88 8.35 -38.05 14.02
CA CYS A 88 7.88 -39.36 13.59
C CYS A 88 8.68 -40.48 14.27
N GLN A 89 7.97 -41.34 15.00
CA GLN A 89 8.53 -42.46 15.75
C GLN A 89 8.50 -43.76 14.96
N GLU A 90 7.44 -43.97 14.16
CA GLU A 90 7.23 -45.23 13.45
C GLU A 90 6.63 -44.98 12.06
N ILE A 91 7.16 -45.70 11.08
CA ILE A 91 6.64 -45.76 9.71
C ILE A 91 6.38 -47.24 9.37
N PRO A 92 5.14 -47.74 9.52
CA PRO A 92 4.86 -49.17 9.40
C PRO A 92 5.18 -49.80 8.04
N SER A 93 5.32 -48.98 6.99
CA SER A 93 5.58 -49.42 5.62
C SER A 93 7.07 -49.61 5.28
N ILE A 94 7.99 -49.36 6.21
CA ILE A 94 9.43 -49.59 6.02
C ILE A 94 10.00 -50.50 7.11
N PRO A 95 11.12 -51.23 6.86
CA PRO A 95 11.77 -52.03 7.91
C PRO A 95 12.19 -51.16 9.10
N GLY A 96 12.02 -51.66 10.34
CA GLY A 96 12.21 -50.88 11.57
C GLY A 96 13.61 -50.28 11.80
N ASP A 97 14.65 -50.79 11.14
CA ASP A 97 16.01 -50.21 11.20
C ASP A 97 16.25 -49.10 10.15
N SER A 98 15.23 -48.76 9.35
CA SER A 98 15.35 -47.77 8.28
C SER A 98 15.41 -46.35 8.87
N PRO A 99 16.31 -45.48 8.38
CA PRO A 99 16.38 -44.12 8.88
C PRO A 99 15.12 -43.31 8.51
N ILE A 100 14.47 -42.73 9.52
CA ILE A 100 13.38 -41.77 9.32
C ILE A 100 13.97 -40.43 8.86
N LYS A 101 13.44 -39.88 7.78
CA LYS A 101 13.91 -38.60 7.23
C LYS A 101 13.55 -37.45 8.18
N GLN A 102 14.40 -36.43 8.27
CA GLN A 102 14.12 -35.22 9.06
C GLN A 102 12.81 -34.51 8.66
N GLN A 103 12.38 -34.62 7.40
CA GLN A 103 11.11 -34.01 6.95
C GLN A 103 9.85 -34.75 7.46
N ALA A 104 10.01 -35.93 8.08
CA ALA A 104 8.92 -36.67 8.70
C ALA A 104 8.62 -36.12 10.11
N CYS A 105 8.30 -34.83 10.20
CA CYS A 105 7.91 -34.18 11.44
C CYS A 105 6.66 -33.32 11.22
N LEU A 106 5.88 -33.14 12.28
CA LEU A 106 4.72 -32.25 12.27
C LEU A 106 5.17 -30.79 12.44
N LYS A 107 4.45 -29.86 11.80
CA LYS A 107 4.56 -28.44 12.17
C LYS A 107 3.82 -28.25 13.49
N ARG A 108 4.59 -28.24 14.58
CA ARG A 108 4.10 -28.01 15.95
C ARG A 108 3.80 -26.54 16.22
N PHE A 109 2.92 -26.31 17.18
CA PHE A 109 2.60 -25.02 17.76
C PHE A 109 2.83 -25.08 19.28
N ASP A 110 3.09 -23.93 19.89
CA ASP A 110 3.25 -23.84 21.33
C ASP A 110 1.90 -24.11 22.01
N VAL A 111 1.92 -24.91 23.09
CA VAL A 111 0.71 -25.33 23.79
C VAL A 111 0.91 -25.33 25.30
N GLN A 112 -0.11 -24.89 26.04
CA GLN A 112 -0.12 -24.97 27.49
C GLN A 112 -1.54 -25.21 28.03
N LEU A 113 -1.62 -25.86 29.19
CA LEU A 113 -2.85 -26.07 29.93
C LEU A 113 -2.91 -25.08 31.10
N ARG A 114 -3.87 -24.16 31.08
CA ARG A 114 -4.08 -23.19 32.18
C ARG A 114 -5.56 -22.84 32.28
N TYR A 115 -6.04 -22.62 33.51
CA TYR A 115 -7.42 -22.21 33.78
C TYR A 115 -8.49 -23.17 33.23
N GLY A 116 -8.19 -24.48 33.18
CA GLY A 116 -9.09 -25.50 32.63
C GLY A 116 -9.26 -25.46 31.10
N MET A 117 -8.44 -24.67 30.40
CA MET A 117 -8.45 -24.50 28.94
C MET A 117 -7.08 -24.91 28.37
N VAL A 118 -7.10 -25.47 27.16
CA VAL A 118 -5.89 -25.69 26.35
C VAL A 118 -5.67 -24.44 25.50
N TRP A 119 -4.51 -23.83 25.64
CA TRP A 119 -4.08 -22.62 24.95
C TRP A 119 -3.04 -22.97 23.90
N VAL A 120 -3.18 -22.39 22.71
CA VAL A 120 -2.26 -22.57 21.59
C VAL A 120 -1.78 -21.21 21.09
N LYS A 121 -0.50 -21.13 20.72
CA LYS A 121 0.11 -19.98 20.05
C LYS A 121 0.76 -20.47 18.75
N LEU A 122 0.41 -19.84 17.63
CA LEU A 122 0.78 -20.33 16.29
C LEU A 122 2.17 -19.86 15.84
N ASP A 123 2.68 -18.79 16.44
CA ASP A 123 3.97 -18.19 16.15
C ASP A 123 4.91 -18.27 17.36
N ASP A 124 6.19 -18.51 17.11
CA ASP A 124 7.22 -18.57 18.17
C ASP A 124 7.49 -17.18 18.76
N ASP A 125 7.23 -16.12 17.98
CA ASP A 125 7.35 -14.73 18.38
C ASP A 125 6.18 -14.29 19.27
N GLU A 126 6.42 -14.21 20.58
CA GLU A 126 5.38 -13.84 21.57
C GLU A 126 5.18 -12.33 21.68
N MET A 127 3.95 -11.87 21.42
CA MET A 127 3.54 -10.47 21.58
C MET A 127 3.01 -10.13 22.96
N ALA A 128 2.29 -11.07 23.58
CA ALA A 128 1.68 -10.87 24.88
C ALA A 128 1.66 -12.21 25.64
N PRO A 129 2.07 -12.21 26.92
CA PRO A 129 1.90 -13.38 27.77
C PRO A 129 0.40 -13.62 28.01
N LEU A 130 0.06 -14.85 28.39
CA LEU A 130 -1.30 -15.19 28.81
C LEU A 130 -1.69 -14.36 30.05
N PRO A 131 -2.80 -13.59 30.03
CA PRO A 131 -3.19 -12.75 31.17
C PRO A 131 -3.36 -13.54 32.46
N GLU A 132 -2.91 -12.94 33.57
CA GLU A 132 -3.10 -13.51 34.90
C GLU A 132 -4.49 -13.17 35.44
N ILE A 133 -5.17 -14.18 35.98
CA ILE A 133 -6.44 -14.02 36.71
C ILE A 133 -6.21 -14.50 38.15
N PRO A 134 -5.89 -13.57 39.09
CA PRO A 134 -5.62 -13.93 40.48
C PRO A 134 -6.76 -14.72 41.13
N GLU A 135 -8.02 -14.45 40.75
CA GLU A 135 -9.20 -15.15 41.27
C GLU A 135 -9.23 -16.64 40.89
N PHE A 136 -8.44 -17.09 39.93
CA PHE A 136 -8.40 -18.51 39.55
C PHE A 136 -7.27 -19.26 40.27
N GLU A 137 -6.40 -18.52 40.96
CA GLU A 137 -5.20 -19.04 41.63
C GLU A 137 -5.26 -18.90 43.16
N ASN A 138 -6.27 -18.17 43.67
CA ASN A 138 -6.52 -17.93 45.09
C ASN A 138 -7.66 -18.82 45.65
N ASP A 139 -8.20 -18.47 46.81
CA ASP A 139 -9.27 -19.20 47.54
C ASP A 139 -10.69 -19.00 46.96
N TRP A 140 -10.79 -18.36 45.81
CA TRP A 140 -12.04 -18.13 45.10
C TRP A 140 -12.55 -19.41 44.43
N THR A 141 -13.86 -19.50 44.23
CA THR A 141 -14.45 -20.60 43.47
C THR A 141 -14.65 -20.15 42.02
N TYR A 142 -14.05 -20.86 41.06
CA TYR A 142 -14.23 -20.57 39.63
C TYR A 142 -14.79 -21.76 38.83
N LEU A 143 -15.47 -21.43 37.73
CA LEU A 143 -16.11 -22.36 36.81
C LEU A 143 -15.83 -21.93 35.37
N VAL A 144 -15.39 -22.87 34.53
CA VAL A 144 -15.20 -22.66 33.08
C VAL A 144 -16.44 -23.15 32.33
N GLY A 145 -17.11 -22.24 31.61
CA GLY A 145 -18.30 -22.51 30.82
C GLY A 145 -18.01 -23.35 29.58
N ASP A 146 -19.05 -23.85 28.91
CA ASP A 146 -18.89 -24.53 27.62
C ASP A 146 -18.64 -23.50 26.52
N PRO A 147 -17.68 -23.71 25.59
CA PRO A 147 -17.39 -22.72 24.55
C PRO A 147 -18.57 -22.56 23.59
N VAL A 148 -18.82 -21.34 23.11
CA VAL A 148 -19.96 -21.02 22.24
C VAL A 148 -19.46 -20.57 20.87
N PRO A 149 -19.68 -21.35 19.79
CA PRO A 149 -19.34 -20.91 18.43
C PRO A 149 -20.22 -19.74 17.98
N THR A 150 -19.61 -18.72 17.37
CA THR A 150 -20.29 -17.52 16.89
C THR A 150 -19.84 -17.12 15.48
N GLY A 151 -20.81 -16.87 14.60
CA GLY A 151 -20.62 -16.41 13.22
C GLY A 151 -20.38 -14.89 13.11
N ALA A 152 -19.51 -14.36 13.97
CA ALA A 152 -19.03 -13.00 13.93
C ALA A 152 -17.52 -12.97 14.17
N GLY A 153 -16.85 -11.93 13.66
CA GLY A 153 -15.41 -11.74 13.90
C GLY A 153 -15.13 -11.38 15.36
N PHE A 154 -13.89 -11.62 15.83
CA PHE A 154 -13.56 -11.44 17.24
C PHE A 154 -13.62 -9.97 17.68
N ARG A 155 -13.36 -9.00 16.77
CA ARG A 155 -13.46 -7.57 17.12
C ARG A 155 -14.91 -7.16 17.24
N ARG A 156 -15.83 -7.76 16.45
CA ARG A 156 -17.27 -7.60 16.63
C ARG A 156 -17.73 -8.05 18.02
N GLU A 157 -17.25 -9.21 18.48
CA GLU A 157 -17.53 -9.70 19.84
C GLU A 157 -17.03 -8.73 20.92
N ILE A 158 -15.77 -8.28 20.82
CA ILE A 158 -15.22 -7.32 21.78
C ILE A 158 -15.96 -5.99 21.73
N ASP A 159 -16.23 -5.44 20.54
CA ASP A 159 -16.98 -4.19 20.35
C ASP A 159 -18.37 -4.28 21.00
N ASN A 160 -19.09 -5.40 20.80
CA ASN A 160 -20.36 -5.68 21.47
C ASN A 160 -20.20 -5.76 23.00
N TYR A 161 -19.21 -6.49 23.48
CA TYR A 161 -18.99 -6.69 24.92
C TYR A 161 -18.56 -5.40 25.66
N LEU A 162 -18.02 -4.42 24.92
CA LEU A 162 -17.64 -3.10 25.41
C LEU A 162 -18.74 -2.05 25.28
N ASP A 163 -19.73 -2.26 24.41
CA ASP A 163 -20.86 -1.35 24.28
C ASP A 163 -21.77 -1.46 25.51
N MET A 164 -21.85 -0.39 26.30
CA MET A 164 -22.79 -0.33 27.42
C MET A 164 -24.20 0.09 27.00
N SER A 165 -24.36 0.69 25.82
CA SER A 165 -25.62 1.28 25.38
C SER A 165 -26.64 0.24 24.93
N HIS A 166 -26.21 -0.89 24.34
CA HIS A 166 -27.13 -1.96 23.94
C HIS A 166 -27.86 -2.62 25.11
N PHE A 167 -27.34 -2.52 26.36
CA PHE A 167 -27.96 -3.14 27.53
C PHE A 167 -29.43 -2.76 27.70
N ALA A 168 -29.79 -1.52 27.39
CA ALA A 168 -31.16 -1.03 27.50
C ALA A 168 -32.12 -1.53 26.40
N PHE A 169 -31.59 -2.18 25.35
CA PHE A 169 -32.36 -2.51 24.14
C PHE A 169 -32.28 -3.99 23.76
N ALA A 170 -31.08 -4.58 23.74
CA ALA A 170 -30.87 -5.95 23.29
C ALA A 170 -31.32 -6.98 24.33
N HIS A 171 -31.12 -6.71 25.61
CA HIS A 171 -31.39 -7.65 26.72
C HIS A 171 -32.79 -7.54 27.32
N ALA A 172 -33.77 -7.06 26.55
CA ALA A 172 -35.12 -6.85 27.06
C ALA A 172 -35.80 -8.15 27.54
N LYS A 173 -35.43 -9.32 26.99
CA LYS A 173 -36.04 -10.61 27.37
C LYS A 173 -35.44 -11.16 28.67
N THR A 174 -34.13 -11.04 28.86
CA THR A 174 -33.41 -11.56 30.04
C THR A 174 -33.30 -10.56 31.19
N LEU A 175 -33.10 -9.28 30.90
CA LEU A 175 -32.81 -8.22 31.89
C LEU A 175 -33.95 -7.21 32.09
N GLY A 176 -35.01 -7.23 31.26
CA GLY A 176 -36.18 -6.34 31.41
C GLY A 176 -36.04 -4.97 30.72
N VAL A 177 -36.93 -4.00 31.05
CA VAL A 177 -37.11 -2.73 30.31
C VAL A 177 -36.20 -1.59 30.79
N ALA A 178 -35.43 -1.79 31.84
CA ALA A 178 -34.82 -0.68 32.56
C ALA A 178 -33.32 -0.88 32.73
N ALA A 179 -32.55 -0.50 31.71
CA ALA A 179 -31.22 0.05 31.94
C ALA A 179 -31.26 1.53 31.56
N ALA A 180 -30.45 2.35 32.23
CA ALA A 180 -30.32 3.76 31.90
C ALA A 180 -29.92 3.92 30.42
N LYS A 181 -30.77 4.59 29.62
CA LYS A 181 -30.53 4.82 28.19
C LYS A 181 -29.36 5.77 27.91
N VAL A 182 -28.96 6.55 28.92
CA VAL A 182 -27.88 7.52 28.84
C VAL A 182 -26.75 7.02 29.73
N ILE A 183 -25.57 6.84 29.14
CA ILE A 183 -24.37 6.40 29.83
C ILE A 183 -23.62 7.64 30.35
N THR A 184 -23.40 7.71 31.66
CA THR A 184 -22.65 8.81 32.32
C THR A 184 -21.69 8.23 33.35
N GLY A 185 -20.51 8.85 33.52
CA GLY A 185 -19.55 8.46 34.57
C GLY A 185 -18.71 7.24 34.22
N ILE A 186 -18.05 7.28 33.05
CA ILE A 186 -17.05 6.27 32.64
C ILE A 186 -15.66 6.87 32.85
N ASP A 187 -14.87 6.24 33.72
CA ASP A 187 -13.45 6.52 33.87
C ASP A 187 -12.62 5.40 33.21
N ILE A 188 -11.65 5.78 32.39
CA ILE A 188 -10.79 4.83 31.66
C ILE A 188 -9.34 5.02 32.12
N THR A 189 -8.75 3.93 32.58
CA THR A 189 -7.34 3.84 32.98
C THR A 189 -6.59 2.97 31.97
N HIS A 190 -5.52 3.50 31.38
CA HIS A 190 -4.67 2.75 30.45
C HIS A 190 -3.55 2.02 31.19
N TYR A 191 -3.22 0.83 30.68
CA TYR A 191 -2.12 -0.02 31.15
C TYR A 191 -1.27 -0.43 29.93
N GLU A 192 -0.10 -1.03 30.19
CA GLU A 192 0.78 -1.51 29.13
C GLU A 192 0.15 -2.65 28.31
N ASP A 193 -0.59 -3.53 28.97
CA ASP A 193 -1.27 -4.71 28.44
C ASP A 193 -2.71 -4.45 27.96
N GLY A 194 -3.21 -3.21 28.08
CA GLY A 194 -4.55 -2.83 27.65
C GLY A 194 -5.15 -1.67 28.43
N PHE A 195 -6.41 -1.76 28.84
CA PHE A 195 -7.09 -0.67 29.57
C PHE A 195 -8.22 -1.19 30.44
N GLN A 196 -8.69 -0.36 31.36
CA GLN A 196 -9.77 -0.67 32.28
C GLN A 196 -10.76 0.46 32.34
N MET A 197 -12.03 0.11 32.24
CA MET A 197 -13.16 0.97 32.57
C MET A 197 -13.59 0.75 34.02
N ASP A 198 -13.90 1.86 34.67
CA ASP A 198 -14.57 1.91 35.96
C ASP A 198 -15.87 2.72 35.82
N ALA A 199 -17.01 2.13 36.20
CA ALA A 199 -18.34 2.71 36.03
C ALA A 199 -19.34 2.17 37.08
N PRO A 200 -20.35 2.98 37.48
CA PRO A 200 -21.46 2.48 38.28
C PRO A 200 -22.22 1.40 37.51
N PHE A 201 -22.71 0.38 38.23
CA PHE A 201 -23.51 -0.66 37.59
C PHE A 201 -24.88 -0.09 37.18
N PRO A 202 -25.41 -0.39 35.98
CA PRO A 202 -26.73 0.11 35.57
C PRO A 202 -27.82 -0.40 36.51
N GLU A 203 -28.71 0.47 36.99
CA GLU A 203 -29.90 0.04 37.72
C GLU A 203 -30.80 -0.77 36.79
N LEU A 204 -31.16 -2.00 37.20
CA LEU A 204 -32.06 -2.91 36.48
C LEU A 204 -33.46 -2.89 37.13
N GLU A 205 -34.44 -2.18 36.57
CA GLU A 205 -35.84 -2.29 37.03
C GLU A 205 -36.58 -3.46 36.33
N GLY A 206 -37.11 -4.39 37.13
CA GLY A 206 -38.08 -5.39 36.66
C GLY A 206 -37.57 -6.82 36.46
N ALA A 207 -36.27 -7.08 36.61
CA ALA A 207 -35.71 -8.43 36.64
C ALA A 207 -35.48 -8.89 38.10
N ASP A 208 -36.33 -9.77 38.62
CA ASP A 208 -36.18 -10.38 39.96
C ASP A 208 -35.11 -11.50 39.94
N THR A 209 -33.89 -11.17 39.54
CA THR A 209 -32.75 -12.11 39.49
C THR A 209 -31.93 -12.15 40.78
N GLY A 210 -32.49 -11.65 41.89
CA GLY A 210 -31.83 -11.64 43.20
C GLY A 210 -30.59 -10.74 43.24
N LYS A 211 -29.51 -11.18 43.90
CA LYS A 211 -28.29 -10.39 44.12
C LYS A 211 -27.65 -9.86 42.82
N LEU A 212 -27.75 -10.62 41.72
CA LEU A 212 -27.05 -10.32 40.47
C LEU A 212 -27.52 -9.03 39.77
N SER A 213 -28.75 -8.59 40.00
CA SER A 213 -29.28 -7.33 39.45
C SER A 213 -29.03 -6.11 40.35
N ARG A 214 -28.40 -6.30 41.52
CA ARG A 214 -28.13 -5.27 42.53
C ARG A 214 -26.64 -4.97 42.70
N GLY A 215 -25.81 -5.26 41.69
CA GLY A 215 -24.41 -4.86 41.70
C GLY A 215 -24.33 -3.34 41.89
N HIS A 216 -23.38 -2.87 42.70
CA HIS A 216 -23.21 -1.42 42.90
C HIS A 216 -22.19 -0.81 41.94
N HIS A 217 -21.25 -1.63 41.47
CA HIS A 217 -20.08 -1.15 40.76
C HIS A 217 -19.54 -2.17 39.75
N ARG A 218 -19.09 -1.69 38.60
CA ARG A 218 -18.56 -2.51 37.49
C ARG A 218 -17.17 -2.02 37.11
N ARG A 219 -16.22 -2.95 37.08
CA ARG A 219 -14.88 -2.74 36.53
C ARG A 219 -14.64 -3.70 35.39
N GLN A 220 -14.39 -3.17 34.20
CA GLN A 220 -14.18 -3.98 33.00
C GLN A 220 -12.75 -3.76 32.50
N ARG A 221 -11.94 -4.82 32.46
CA ARG A 221 -10.55 -4.76 32.01
C ARG A 221 -10.40 -5.51 30.69
N ILE A 222 -9.70 -4.89 29.75
CA ILE A 222 -9.38 -5.44 28.45
C ILE A 222 -7.88 -5.66 28.44
N TYR A 223 -7.48 -6.90 28.24
CA TYR A 223 -6.13 -7.30 27.90
C TYR A 223 -6.09 -7.52 26.38
N LEU A 224 -5.21 -6.79 25.70
CA LEU A 224 -5.10 -6.87 24.26
C LEU A 224 -4.53 -8.25 23.84
N PRO A 225 -4.95 -8.79 22.69
CA PRO A 225 -5.90 -8.19 21.75
C PRO A 225 -7.38 -8.54 22.00
N ASN A 226 -7.69 -9.63 22.71
CA ASN A 226 -9.04 -10.22 22.72
C ASN A 226 -9.44 -10.90 24.04
N PHE A 227 -8.95 -10.43 25.19
CA PHE A 227 -9.28 -11.02 26.49
C PHE A 227 -9.90 -9.96 27.40
N THR A 228 -11.12 -10.19 27.88
CA THR A 228 -11.84 -9.22 28.72
C THR A 228 -12.28 -9.83 30.04
N THR A 229 -12.20 -9.05 31.12
CA THR A 229 -12.80 -9.40 32.41
C THR A 229 -13.79 -8.34 32.87
N ILE A 230 -14.87 -8.77 33.50
CA ILE A 230 -15.82 -7.90 34.20
C ILE A 230 -15.85 -8.30 35.66
N ARG A 231 -15.31 -7.45 36.52
CA ARG A 231 -15.51 -7.52 37.97
C ARG A 231 -16.74 -6.75 38.36
N GLN A 232 -17.62 -7.40 39.12
CA GLN A 232 -18.76 -6.77 39.76
C GLN A 232 -18.64 -6.93 41.25
N SER A 233 -18.94 -5.87 41.99
CA SER A 233 -18.91 -5.87 43.45
C SER A 233 -20.27 -5.48 44.03
N TRP A 234 -20.48 -5.87 45.28
CA TRP A 234 -21.68 -5.56 46.08
C TRP A 234 -21.29 -4.82 47.38
N ASN A 235 -22.23 -4.06 47.92
CA ASN A 235 -22.02 -3.27 49.15
C ASN A 235 -21.73 -4.14 50.39
N ASP A 236 -22.08 -5.43 50.33
CA ASP A 236 -21.80 -6.41 51.38
C ASP A 236 -20.40 -7.03 51.26
N GLY A 237 -19.59 -6.59 50.29
CA GLY A 237 -18.21 -7.03 50.09
C GLY A 237 -18.06 -8.21 49.15
N ASP A 238 -19.15 -8.79 48.66
CA ASP A 238 -19.07 -9.84 47.66
C ASP A 238 -18.56 -9.31 46.32
N GLU A 239 -17.84 -10.16 45.61
CA GLU A 239 -17.32 -9.88 44.27
C GLU A 239 -17.50 -11.09 43.36
N ARG A 240 -17.65 -10.82 42.06
CA ARG A 240 -17.53 -11.84 41.01
C ARG A 240 -16.73 -11.31 39.84
N VAL A 241 -16.06 -12.21 39.14
CA VAL A 241 -15.30 -11.92 37.91
C VAL A 241 -15.79 -12.81 36.79
N LEU A 242 -16.29 -12.21 35.72
CA LEU A 242 -16.59 -12.87 34.45
C LEU A 242 -15.39 -12.69 33.51
N VAL A 243 -15.02 -13.75 32.80
CA VAL A 243 -13.95 -13.78 31.80
C VAL A 243 -14.58 -14.06 30.45
N HIS A 244 -14.16 -13.32 29.42
CA HIS A 244 -14.71 -13.35 28.06
C HIS A 244 -13.56 -13.30 27.05
N ILE A 245 -13.43 -14.36 26.24
CA ILE A 245 -12.31 -14.57 25.30
C ILE A 245 -12.86 -15.07 23.95
N PRO A 246 -13.11 -14.18 22.97
CA PRO A 246 -13.43 -14.56 21.60
C PRO A 246 -12.18 -15.10 20.89
N SER A 247 -12.05 -16.41 20.79
CA SER A 247 -10.95 -17.08 20.09
C SER A 247 -11.29 -17.21 18.59
N PRO A 248 -10.60 -16.49 17.69
CA PRO A 248 -10.96 -16.44 16.28
C PRO A 248 -10.73 -17.78 15.55
N ASN A 249 -11.77 -18.28 14.88
CA ASN A 249 -11.65 -19.41 13.97
C ASN A 249 -11.25 -18.93 12.56
N THR A 250 -11.99 -17.96 12.03
CA THR A 250 -11.77 -17.31 10.73
C THR A 250 -12.02 -15.80 10.86
N GLN A 251 -11.76 -15.01 9.82
CA GLN A 251 -12.00 -13.56 9.86
C GLN A 251 -13.44 -13.17 10.22
N GLU A 252 -14.41 -14.05 9.94
CA GLU A 252 -15.84 -13.81 10.16
C GLU A 252 -16.45 -14.75 11.22
N SER A 253 -15.63 -15.50 11.97
CA SER A 253 -16.14 -16.39 13.02
C SER A 253 -15.14 -16.61 14.16
N CYS A 254 -15.66 -16.76 15.37
CA CYS A 254 -14.89 -17.09 16.55
C CYS A 254 -15.65 -18.03 17.47
N THR A 255 -14.94 -18.66 18.40
CA THR A 255 -15.52 -19.43 19.49
C THR A 255 -15.30 -18.68 20.78
N MET A 256 -16.40 -18.39 21.47
CA MET A 256 -16.38 -17.72 22.76
C MET A 256 -16.00 -18.67 23.89
N PHE A 257 -14.87 -18.40 24.53
CA PHE A 257 -14.44 -19.02 25.78
C PHE A 257 -14.67 -18.09 26.94
N TRP A 258 -15.11 -18.64 28.07
CA TRP A 258 -15.60 -17.84 29.17
C TRP A 258 -15.58 -18.62 30.47
N ALA A 259 -15.38 -17.89 31.56
CA ALA A 259 -15.28 -18.44 32.90
C ALA A 259 -15.83 -17.43 33.92
N LEU A 260 -16.18 -17.92 35.10
CA LEU A 260 -16.74 -17.14 36.19
C LEU A 260 -16.00 -17.50 37.48
N ALA A 261 -15.60 -16.51 38.26
CA ALA A 261 -15.17 -16.69 39.64
C ALA A 261 -16.03 -15.87 40.61
N ILE A 262 -16.23 -16.39 41.82
CA ILE A 262 -16.94 -15.74 42.92
C ILE A 262 -16.06 -15.70 44.18
N SER A 263 -16.22 -14.63 44.96
CA SER A 263 -15.49 -14.44 46.21
C SER A 263 -15.80 -15.53 47.25
N PRO A 264 -14.90 -15.77 48.21
CA PRO A 264 -15.15 -16.70 49.30
C PRO A 264 -16.43 -16.33 50.07
N ASN A 265 -17.29 -17.33 50.31
CA ASN A 265 -18.58 -17.17 50.99
C ASN A 265 -19.62 -16.29 50.29
N PHE A 266 -19.54 -16.16 48.95
CA PHE A 266 -20.50 -15.41 48.15
C PHE A 266 -21.96 -15.78 48.47
N ASP A 267 -22.74 -14.81 48.95
CA ASP A 267 -24.14 -14.97 49.35
C ASP A 267 -25.08 -14.73 48.16
N GLY A 268 -25.07 -15.66 47.21
CA GLY A 268 -25.88 -15.56 46.00
C GLY A 268 -26.00 -16.88 45.22
N PRO A 269 -26.45 -16.83 43.95
CA PRO A 269 -26.60 -18.03 43.13
C PRO A 269 -25.27 -18.76 42.93
N ARG A 270 -25.33 -20.09 42.80
CA ARG A 270 -24.12 -20.91 42.58
C ARG A 270 -23.48 -20.58 41.23
N PRO A 271 -22.16 -20.79 41.06
CA PRO A 271 -21.46 -20.51 39.80
C PRO A 271 -22.14 -21.11 38.55
N GLU A 272 -22.69 -22.32 38.65
CA GLU A 272 -23.38 -22.98 37.53
C GLU A 272 -24.67 -22.26 37.15
N ASP A 273 -25.40 -21.73 38.13
CA ASP A 273 -26.65 -21.00 37.91
C ASP A 273 -26.34 -19.62 37.30
N GLN A 274 -25.27 -18.96 37.76
CA GLN A 274 -24.77 -17.70 37.20
C GLN A 274 -24.25 -17.88 35.77
N MET A 275 -23.52 -18.97 35.49
CA MET A 275 -23.02 -19.30 34.16
C MET A 275 -24.19 -19.51 33.20
N ARG A 276 -25.20 -20.32 33.55
CA ARG A 276 -26.38 -20.51 32.69
C ARG A 276 -27.10 -19.20 32.37
N PHE A 277 -27.21 -18.30 33.34
CA PHE A 277 -27.78 -16.98 33.11
C PHE A 277 -26.94 -16.16 32.12
N ALA A 278 -25.62 -16.13 32.29
CA ALA A 278 -24.74 -15.42 31.37
C ALA A 278 -24.73 -16.04 29.95
N VAL A 279 -24.92 -17.37 29.77
CA VAL A 279 -25.16 -17.98 28.43
C VAL A 279 -26.39 -17.35 27.81
N SER A 280 -27.48 -17.25 28.59
CA SER A 280 -28.78 -16.83 28.06
C SER A 280 -28.78 -15.35 27.63
N VAL A 281 -28.04 -14.51 28.34
CA VAL A 281 -27.81 -13.10 27.97
C VAL A 281 -26.96 -13.04 26.69
N TYR A 282 -25.86 -13.78 26.63
CA TYR A 282 -25.00 -13.83 25.45
C TYR A 282 -25.72 -14.38 24.20
N ALA A 283 -26.71 -15.25 24.36
CA ALA A 283 -27.49 -15.75 23.23
C ALA A 283 -28.30 -14.63 22.53
N GLU A 284 -28.75 -13.61 23.26
CA GLU A 284 -29.39 -12.41 22.69
C GLU A 284 -28.36 -11.54 21.95
N ASP A 285 -27.16 -11.37 22.52
CA ASP A 285 -26.05 -10.66 21.86
C ASP A 285 -25.64 -11.35 20.55
N LYS A 286 -25.47 -12.67 20.59
CA LYS A 286 -25.07 -13.49 19.45
C LYS A 286 -26.03 -13.31 18.27
N GLU A 287 -27.33 -13.30 18.53
CA GLU A 287 -28.35 -13.05 17.50
C GLU A 287 -28.16 -11.67 16.83
N MET A 288 -27.83 -10.64 17.61
CA MET A 288 -27.57 -9.30 17.10
C MET A 288 -26.27 -9.23 16.30
N MET A 289 -25.18 -9.80 16.81
CA MET A 289 -23.86 -9.76 16.17
C MET A 289 -23.85 -10.49 14.82
N GLU A 290 -24.46 -11.68 14.74
CA GLU A 290 -24.54 -12.45 13.48
C GLU A 290 -25.42 -11.74 12.42
N ASN A 291 -26.27 -10.80 12.84
CA ASN A 291 -27.10 -9.97 11.97
C ASN A 291 -26.43 -8.64 11.55
N GLN A 292 -25.26 -8.28 12.09
CA GLN A 292 -24.56 -7.05 11.72
C GLN A 292 -23.64 -7.25 10.51
N ARG A 293 -23.47 -6.20 9.69
CA ARG A 293 -22.55 -6.19 8.54
C ARG A 293 -21.64 -4.96 8.56
N PRO A 294 -20.33 -5.12 8.24
CA PRO A 294 -19.61 -6.39 8.01
C PRO A 294 -19.55 -7.28 9.25
N ALA A 295 -19.37 -8.59 9.03
CA ALA A 295 -19.33 -9.61 10.10
C ALA A 295 -18.19 -9.36 11.11
N GLU A 296 -17.11 -8.74 10.64
CA GLU A 296 -16.00 -8.27 11.47
C GLU A 296 -15.94 -6.73 11.45
N VAL A 297 -15.60 -6.13 12.59
CA VAL A 297 -15.44 -4.68 12.69
C VAL A 297 -14.17 -4.25 11.94
N PRO A 298 -14.23 -3.34 10.95
CA PRO A 298 -13.05 -2.90 10.22
C PRO A 298 -11.98 -2.30 11.15
N ILE A 299 -10.71 -2.51 10.82
CA ILE A 299 -9.57 -1.91 11.53
C ILE A 299 -9.40 -0.42 11.18
N GLY A 300 -9.97 0.00 10.05
CA GLY A 300 -10.09 1.38 9.62
C GLY A 300 -11.34 2.09 10.16
N ASN A 301 -11.47 3.39 9.91
CA ASN A 301 -12.59 4.22 10.37
C ASN A 301 -13.81 4.17 9.43
N GLU A 302 -14.02 3.07 8.72
CA GLU A 302 -14.81 3.09 7.48
C GLU A 302 -16.33 2.90 7.70
N ILE A 303 -16.78 2.54 8.92
CA ILE A 303 -18.19 2.20 9.17
C ILE A 303 -18.69 2.69 10.54
N GLY A 304 -19.85 3.37 10.52
CA GLY A 304 -20.61 3.77 11.71
C GLY A 304 -20.44 5.25 12.09
N VAL A 305 -21.49 5.83 12.67
CA VAL A 305 -21.42 7.14 13.33
C VAL A 305 -21.18 6.89 14.80
N MET A 306 -20.03 7.33 15.30
CA MET A 306 -19.70 7.21 16.71
C MET A 306 -20.35 8.34 17.51
N VAL A 307 -20.91 7.99 18.67
CA VAL A 307 -21.49 8.93 19.63
C VAL A 307 -20.72 8.86 20.95
N PRO A 308 -20.91 9.82 21.88
CA PRO A 308 -20.18 9.83 23.14
C PRO A 308 -20.32 8.55 23.99
N ALA A 309 -21.39 7.77 23.79
CA ALA A 309 -21.58 6.47 24.45
C ALA A 309 -20.57 5.40 23.98
N ASP A 310 -19.99 5.54 22.78
CA ASP A 310 -19.06 4.57 22.17
C ASP A 310 -17.62 4.73 22.67
N ARG A 311 -17.40 5.47 23.76
CA ARG A 311 -16.06 5.81 24.26
C ARG A 311 -15.19 4.56 24.49
N LEU A 312 -15.78 3.48 25.00
CA LEU A 312 -15.05 2.25 25.27
C LEU A 312 -14.73 1.44 24.00
N PRO A 313 -15.69 1.17 23.09
CA PRO A 313 -15.39 0.68 21.75
C PRO A 313 -14.35 1.48 20.97
N ILE A 314 -14.40 2.82 21.01
CA ILE A 314 -13.40 3.70 20.37
C ILE A 314 -12.01 3.48 20.98
N THR A 315 -11.94 3.40 22.31
CA THR A 315 -10.68 3.14 23.03
C THR A 315 -10.08 1.81 22.59
N TYR A 316 -10.90 0.76 22.48
CA TYR A 316 -10.47 -0.52 21.95
C TYR A 316 -9.97 -0.43 20.51
N LYS A 317 -10.69 0.23 19.61
CA LYS A 317 -10.29 0.40 18.19
C LYS A 317 -8.92 1.05 18.05
N ARG A 318 -8.62 2.05 18.89
CA ARG A 318 -7.29 2.68 18.94
C ARG A 318 -6.23 1.73 19.48
N ALA A 319 -6.52 1.07 20.61
CA ALA A 319 -5.60 0.17 21.29
C ALA A 319 -5.24 -1.06 20.42
N ILE A 320 -6.24 -1.69 19.78
CA ILE A 320 -6.02 -2.85 18.90
C ILE A 320 -5.22 -2.46 17.66
N ARG A 321 -5.46 -1.27 17.08
CA ARG A 321 -4.66 -0.78 15.95
C ARG A 321 -3.19 -0.62 16.32
N LYS A 322 -2.90 -0.05 17.49
CA LYS A 322 -1.54 0.06 18.01
C LYS A 322 -0.92 -1.32 18.22
N PHE A 323 -1.64 -2.21 18.91
CA PHE A 323 -1.20 -3.60 19.13
C PHE A 323 -0.85 -4.31 17.82
N VAL A 324 -1.72 -4.20 16.81
CA VAL A 324 -1.50 -4.81 15.50
C VAL A 324 -0.29 -4.21 14.80
N LEU A 325 -0.07 -2.90 14.87
CA LEU A 325 1.13 -2.29 14.28
C LEU A 325 2.41 -2.73 15.01
N ASP A 326 2.40 -2.74 16.34
CA ASP A 326 3.54 -3.18 17.14
C ASP A 326 3.86 -4.67 16.89
N ALA A 327 2.83 -5.51 16.67
CA ALA A 327 2.99 -6.94 16.32
C ALA A 327 3.71 -7.18 14.99
N MET A 328 3.71 -6.19 14.09
CA MET A 328 4.34 -6.30 12.77
C MET A 328 5.78 -5.83 12.78
N LEU A 329 6.24 -5.25 13.90
CA LEU A 329 7.63 -4.91 14.12
C LEU A 329 8.42 -6.14 14.57
N PRO A 330 9.71 -6.23 14.23
CA PRO A 330 10.62 -7.21 14.82
C PRO A 330 10.65 -7.08 16.36
N PRO A 331 10.85 -8.18 17.12
CA PRO A 331 10.85 -8.18 18.58
C PRO A 331 11.76 -7.11 19.21
N GLU A 332 12.94 -6.92 18.64
CA GLU A 332 13.97 -5.94 19.05
C GLU A 332 13.52 -4.48 18.97
N ASP A 333 12.52 -4.16 18.13
CA ASP A 333 12.01 -2.80 17.94
C ASP A 333 10.79 -2.49 18.84
N ARG A 334 10.19 -3.50 19.48
CA ARG A 334 9.00 -3.34 20.33
C ARG A 334 9.30 -2.65 21.66
N LEU A 335 10.47 -2.94 22.24
CA LEU A 335 10.91 -2.52 23.57
C LEU A 335 11.64 -1.16 23.62
N LYS A 336 11.91 -0.55 22.46
CA LYS A 336 12.48 0.81 22.42
C LYS A 336 11.44 1.79 22.99
N PRO A 337 11.80 2.64 24.00
CA PRO A 337 10.97 3.77 24.40
C PRO A 337 10.48 4.52 23.17
N LEU A 338 9.26 5.06 23.17
CA LEU A 338 8.74 5.82 22.01
C LEU A 338 9.69 6.95 21.56
N GLU A 339 10.52 7.46 22.48
CA GLU A 339 11.58 8.45 22.25
C GLU A 339 12.86 7.89 21.57
N GLN A 340 13.04 6.57 21.55
CA GLN A 340 14.17 5.84 20.94
C GLN A 340 13.76 4.91 19.79
N ARG A 341 12.45 4.80 19.50
CA ARG A 341 11.99 4.26 18.22
C ARG A 341 12.47 5.23 17.16
N GLU A 342 13.31 4.78 16.22
CA GLU A 342 13.77 5.62 15.11
C GLU A 342 12.52 6.11 14.37
N ILE A 343 12.15 7.36 14.66
CA ILE A 343 11.10 8.08 13.95
C ILE A 343 11.62 8.16 12.52
N VAL A 344 10.94 7.49 11.59
CA VAL A 344 11.00 7.89 10.19
C VAL A 344 10.54 9.34 10.21
N ASP A 345 11.47 10.28 10.04
CA ASP A 345 11.22 11.71 10.16
C ASP A 345 9.99 12.09 9.34
N SER A 346 8.88 12.33 10.04
CA SER A 346 7.57 12.59 9.45
C SER A 346 7.10 13.99 9.83
N TYR A 347 6.93 14.85 8.83
CA TYR A 347 6.46 16.23 9.02
C TYR A 347 4.98 16.36 8.65
N LEU A 348 4.20 17.02 9.50
CA LEU A 348 2.89 17.53 9.11
C LEU A 348 3.05 18.97 8.58
N ILE A 349 2.52 19.26 7.40
CA ILE A 349 2.54 20.58 6.76
C ILE A 349 1.11 21.12 6.77
N LEU A 350 0.87 22.19 7.51
CA LEU A 350 -0.42 22.88 7.58
C LEU A 350 -0.36 24.17 6.77
N TYR A 351 -1.38 24.42 5.96
CA TYR A 351 -1.49 25.66 5.21
C TYR A 351 -2.76 26.47 5.52
N GLY A 352 -2.58 27.79 5.57
CA GLY A 352 -3.64 28.79 5.65
C GLY A 352 -3.56 29.73 4.44
N SER A 353 -4.54 29.69 3.55
CA SER A 353 -4.47 30.42 2.28
C SER A 353 -5.80 31.02 1.87
N GLN A 354 -5.79 32.28 1.45
CA GLN A 354 -6.97 32.92 0.84
C GLN A 354 -6.95 32.83 -0.69
N THR A 355 -5.77 32.96 -1.31
CA THR A 355 -5.60 33.04 -2.78
C THR A 355 -4.89 31.83 -3.38
N GLY A 356 -4.57 30.81 -2.58
CA GLY A 356 -3.90 29.57 -3.01
C GLY A 356 -2.36 29.62 -3.02
N THR A 357 -1.73 30.77 -2.75
CA THR A 357 -0.25 30.87 -2.75
C THR A 357 0.39 30.01 -1.65
N ALA A 358 -0.15 30.05 -0.43
CA ALA A 358 0.35 29.24 0.69
C ALA A 358 0.09 27.73 0.48
N GLU A 359 -1.02 27.39 -0.17
CA GLU A 359 -1.35 26.02 -0.56
C GLU A 359 -0.34 25.47 -1.57
N ARG A 360 -0.04 26.23 -2.64
CA ARG A 360 0.99 25.86 -3.62
C ARG A 360 2.33 25.58 -2.94
N LEU A 361 2.78 26.49 -2.07
CA LEU A 361 4.06 26.36 -1.37
C LEU A 361 4.07 25.18 -0.38
N ALA A 362 2.93 24.79 0.20
CA ALA A 362 2.84 23.60 1.03
C ALA A 362 3.03 22.30 0.24
N TRP A 363 2.46 22.23 -0.96
CA TRP A 363 2.69 21.11 -1.88
C TRP A 363 4.11 21.11 -2.45
N ASP A 364 4.68 22.28 -2.73
CA ASP A 364 6.08 22.43 -3.14
C ASP A 364 7.02 21.97 -2.00
N CYS A 365 6.73 22.34 -0.74
CA CYS A 365 7.46 21.90 0.45
C CYS A 365 7.44 20.38 0.58
N ARG A 366 6.26 19.75 0.46
CA ARG A 366 6.14 18.29 0.45
C ARG A 366 7.01 17.65 -0.64
N ARG A 367 7.00 18.21 -1.85
CA ARG A 367 7.79 17.69 -2.97
C ARG A 367 9.28 17.75 -2.67
N GLU A 368 9.78 18.87 -2.16
CA GLU A 368 11.18 19.00 -1.75
C GLU A 368 11.56 18.02 -0.63
N LEU A 369 10.73 17.89 0.41
CA LEU A 369 10.93 16.92 1.48
C LEU A 369 10.97 15.47 0.96
N GLN A 370 10.06 15.13 0.03
CA GLN A 370 10.04 13.81 -0.61
C GLN A 370 11.29 13.55 -1.45
N HIS A 371 11.81 14.55 -2.16
CA HIS A 371 13.09 14.43 -2.88
C HIS A 371 14.26 14.12 -1.95
N MET A 372 14.19 14.62 -0.71
CA MET A 372 15.17 14.35 0.34
C MET A 372 14.90 13.04 1.10
N GLY A 373 13.84 12.31 0.78
CA GLY A 373 13.45 11.07 1.48
C GLY A 373 12.74 11.27 2.80
N VAL A 374 12.29 12.49 3.10
CA VAL A 374 11.56 12.83 4.31
C VAL A 374 10.07 12.58 4.09
N THR A 375 9.44 11.84 5.00
CA THR A 375 8.01 11.59 4.92
C THR A 375 7.23 12.84 5.34
N SER A 376 6.20 13.20 4.60
CA SER A 376 5.38 14.36 4.96
C SER A 376 3.93 14.24 4.51
N GLU A 377 3.05 14.87 5.28
CA GLU A 377 1.62 15.00 5.00
C GLU A 377 1.26 16.48 4.88
N VAL A 378 0.40 16.82 3.92
CA VAL A 378 -0.09 18.20 3.72
C VAL A 378 -1.57 18.21 4.04
N MET A 379 -2.00 19.15 4.88
CA MET A 379 -3.39 19.28 5.30
C MET A 379 -3.79 20.75 5.42
N GLU A 380 -5.04 21.04 5.06
CA GLU A 380 -5.63 22.35 5.30
C GLU A 380 -5.87 22.56 6.81
N MET A 381 -5.64 23.77 7.32
CA MET A 381 -5.81 24.07 8.75
C MET A 381 -7.22 23.81 9.29
N ASP A 382 -8.28 24.07 8.51
CA ASP A 382 -9.67 23.78 8.92
C ASP A 382 -10.00 22.29 8.87
N GLN A 383 -9.47 21.56 7.89
CA GLN A 383 -9.56 20.10 7.83
C GLN A 383 -8.85 19.48 9.05
N PHE A 384 -7.68 19.99 9.39
CA PHE A 384 -6.94 19.62 10.59
C PHE A 384 -7.74 19.92 11.87
N MET A 385 -8.37 21.09 11.97
CA MET A 385 -9.23 21.42 13.11
C MET A 385 -10.45 20.51 13.23
N SER A 386 -11.09 20.19 12.11
CA SER A 386 -12.20 19.24 12.09
C SER A 386 -11.72 17.85 12.52
N SER A 387 -10.51 17.46 12.11
CA SER A 387 -9.87 16.21 12.53
C SER A 387 -9.55 16.15 14.02
N ILE A 388 -9.40 17.28 14.73
CA ILE A 388 -9.12 17.32 16.18
C ILE A 388 -10.41 17.47 16.99
N VAL A 389 -11.31 18.35 16.56
CA VAL A 389 -12.51 18.75 17.33
C VAL A 389 -13.65 17.75 17.16
N ASP A 390 -13.87 17.21 15.95
CA ASP A 390 -15.05 16.39 15.66
C ASP A 390 -14.81 14.89 15.95
N SER A 391 -13.56 14.49 16.19
CA SER A 391 -13.12 13.10 16.41
C SER A 391 -12.83 12.74 17.88
N GLY A 392 -12.86 13.74 18.78
CA GLY A 392 -12.54 13.55 20.20
C GLY A 392 -11.13 13.01 20.46
N LEU A 393 -10.14 13.43 19.65
CA LEU A 393 -8.73 13.03 19.84
C LEU A 393 -8.16 13.71 21.09
N THR A 394 -7.82 12.92 22.11
CA THR A 394 -7.12 13.35 23.32
C THR A 394 -5.90 12.45 23.53
N GLY A 395 -4.74 13.02 23.90
CA GLY A 395 -3.49 12.26 24.13
C GLY A 395 -2.56 12.22 22.91
N ASP A 396 -1.88 11.09 22.70
CA ASP A 396 -0.77 10.90 21.72
C ASP A 396 -1.14 10.97 20.24
N ASP A 397 -2.43 10.88 19.93
CA ASP A 397 -2.98 10.96 18.58
C ASP A 397 -3.32 12.41 18.17
N ASN A 398 -3.33 13.36 19.12
CA ASN A 398 -3.42 14.78 18.81
C ASN A 398 -2.00 15.33 18.76
N ILE A 399 -1.56 15.76 17.57
CA ILE A 399 -0.21 16.30 17.37
C ILE A 399 0.10 17.48 18.32
N LEU A 400 -0.92 18.23 18.74
CA LEU A 400 -0.77 19.34 19.67
C LEU A 400 -0.57 18.84 21.11
N THR A 401 -1.14 17.70 21.52
CA THR A 401 -1.03 17.18 22.91
C THR A 401 -0.22 15.89 23.02
N SER A 402 0.61 15.59 22.03
CA SER A 402 1.37 14.35 21.91
C SER A 402 2.43 14.21 23.00
N THR A 403 2.58 13.02 23.61
CA THR A 403 3.70 12.74 24.53
C THR A 403 5.01 12.42 23.79
N VAL A 404 4.96 12.14 22.49
CA VAL A 404 6.13 11.93 21.63
C VAL A 404 6.47 13.18 20.82
N GLU A 405 7.74 13.32 20.44
CA GLU A 405 8.19 14.45 19.61
C GLU A 405 7.50 14.43 18.23
N ARG A 406 6.91 15.56 17.84
CA ARG A 406 6.22 15.76 16.56
C ARG A 406 6.82 16.96 15.84
N LYS A 407 6.85 16.89 14.50
CA LYS A 407 7.38 17.95 13.65
C LYS A 407 6.27 18.58 12.80
N LEU A 408 6.10 19.90 12.91
CA LEU A 408 5.06 20.69 12.23
C LEU A 408 5.69 21.78 11.34
N ILE A 409 5.18 21.95 10.13
CA ILE A 409 5.48 23.11 9.27
C ILE A 409 4.18 23.88 9.05
N VAL A 410 4.19 25.18 9.34
CA VAL A 410 3.06 26.09 9.13
C VAL A 410 3.39 27.02 7.98
N ILE A 411 2.57 27.00 6.92
CA ILE A 411 2.70 27.93 5.79
C ILE A 411 1.41 28.75 5.69
N THR A 412 1.47 30.04 6.01
CA THR A 412 0.24 30.85 6.07
C THR A 412 0.40 32.22 5.45
N SER A 413 -0.61 32.66 4.72
CA SER A 413 -0.72 34.04 4.23
C SER A 413 -1.36 34.96 5.26
N THR A 414 -1.08 36.26 5.19
CA THR A 414 -1.79 37.28 5.97
C THR A 414 -2.81 37.98 5.07
N TYR A 415 -4.04 38.16 5.54
CA TYR A 415 -5.11 38.80 4.77
C TYR A 415 -5.57 40.13 5.40
N GLY A 416 -6.04 41.06 4.57
CA GLY A 416 -6.61 42.33 5.02
C GLY A 416 -5.65 43.17 5.88
N VAL A 417 -6.08 43.52 7.09
CA VAL A 417 -5.33 44.37 8.02
C VAL A 417 -4.47 43.55 8.99
N GLY A 418 -3.99 42.37 8.59
CA GLY A 418 -3.23 41.48 9.46
C GLY A 418 -4.00 40.28 9.99
N GLU A 419 -5.16 39.99 9.41
CA GLU A 419 -6.01 38.86 9.81
C GLU A 419 -5.49 37.53 9.26
N ALA A 420 -5.89 36.44 9.93
CA ALA A 420 -5.71 35.10 9.41
C ALA A 420 -6.68 34.83 8.24
N PRO A 421 -6.26 34.05 7.23
CA PRO A 421 -7.16 33.51 6.20
C PRO A 421 -8.32 32.75 6.82
N ASP A 422 -9.45 32.67 6.11
CA ASP A 422 -10.67 32.07 6.65
C ASP A 422 -10.42 30.65 7.19
N ASN A 423 -9.67 29.84 6.44
CA ASN A 423 -9.35 28.46 6.80
C ASN A 423 -8.30 28.28 7.90
N ALA A 424 -7.70 29.36 8.39
CA ALA A 424 -6.69 29.34 9.45
C ALA A 424 -7.20 29.90 10.78
N ARG A 425 -8.32 30.64 10.78
CA ARG A 425 -8.86 31.33 11.96
C ARG A 425 -9.21 30.36 13.09
N ARG A 426 -9.93 29.28 12.77
CA ARG A 426 -10.39 28.29 13.77
C ARG A 426 -9.22 27.65 14.51
N LEU A 427 -8.13 27.35 13.80
CA LEU A 427 -6.92 26.80 14.41
C LEU A 427 -6.24 27.81 15.32
N LEU A 428 -6.06 29.05 14.87
CA LEU A 428 -5.39 30.08 15.65
C LEU A 428 -6.16 30.41 16.94
N GLU A 429 -7.49 30.48 16.88
CA GLU A 429 -8.36 30.65 18.06
C GLU A 429 -8.26 29.46 19.03
N HIS A 430 -8.21 28.24 18.50
CA HIS A 430 -8.02 27.06 19.33
C HIS A 430 -6.67 27.09 20.05
N LEU A 431 -5.58 27.36 19.34
CA LEU A 431 -4.24 27.48 19.94
C LEU A 431 -4.18 28.57 21.03
N ARG A 432 -4.94 29.67 20.87
CA ARG A 432 -5.08 30.73 21.88
C ARG A 432 -5.85 30.30 23.14
N SER A 433 -6.70 29.28 23.03
CA SER A 433 -7.46 28.75 24.17
C SER A 433 -6.71 27.66 24.95
N LEU A 434 -5.62 27.13 24.39
CA LEU A 434 -4.81 26.10 25.06
C LEU A 434 -4.01 26.69 26.24
N PRO A 435 -3.92 25.96 27.37
CA PRO A 435 -3.04 26.33 28.49
C PRO A 435 -1.57 26.45 28.08
N HIS A 436 -0.78 27.16 28.89
CA HIS A 436 0.68 27.17 28.78
C HIS A 436 1.21 25.73 28.84
N ASP A 437 2.27 25.44 28.07
CA ASP A 437 2.92 24.13 27.99
C ASP A 437 2.09 22.97 27.40
N SER A 438 0.96 23.26 26.75
CA SER A 438 0.14 22.22 26.13
C SER A 438 0.86 21.42 25.04
N ILE A 439 1.90 21.98 24.39
CA ILE A 439 2.53 21.39 23.19
C ILE A 439 4.06 21.15 23.33
N ARG A 440 4.58 20.88 24.53
CA ARG A 440 6.05 20.78 24.81
C ARG A 440 6.87 19.85 23.92
N ASN A 441 6.22 18.87 23.30
CA ASN A 441 6.84 17.89 22.40
C ASN A 441 6.65 18.23 20.92
N LEU A 442 6.15 19.43 20.60
CA LEU A 442 6.00 19.90 19.23
C LEU A 442 7.18 20.77 18.82
N SER A 443 7.96 20.27 17.87
CA SER A 443 8.96 21.03 17.12
C SER A 443 8.30 21.62 15.87
N TYR A 444 8.43 22.91 15.60
CA TYR A 444 7.71 23.58 14.50
C TYR A 444 8.55 24.55 13.67
N ALA A 445 8.16 24.80 12.43
CA ALA A 445 8.70 25.85 11.58
C ALA A 445 7.57 26.65 10.92
N VAL A 446 7.79 27.95 10.67
CA VAL A 446 6.76 28.84 10.10
C VAL A 446 7.31 29.59 8.90
N LEU A 447 6.62 29.46 7.76
CA LEU A 447 6.76 30.30 6.58
C LEU A 447 5.54 31.24 6.50
N ALA A 448 5.76 32.50 6.80
CA ALA A 448 4.73 33.53 6.80
C ALA A 448 4.77 34.31 5.49
N LEU A 449 3.66 34.36 4.76
CA LEU A 449 3.52 35.16 3.55
C LEU A 449 2.82 36.48 3.87
N GLY A 450 3.37 37.58 3.37
CA GLY A 450 2.78 38.91 3.49
C GLY A 450 3.35 39.87 2.46
N ASP A 451 2.98 41.14 2.59
CA ASP A 451 3.43 42.21 1.71
C ASP A 451 3.85 43.39 2.58
N ARG A 452 5.11 43.86 2.44
CA ARG A 452 5.67 44.96 3.25
C ARG A 452 4.97 46.30 3.02
N SER A 453 4.18 46.45 1.96
CA SER A 453 3.34 47.62 1.73
C SER A 453 2.18 47.74 2.74
N TYR A 454 1.84 46.65 3.43
CA TYR A 454 0.82 46.63 4.48
C TYR A 454 1.45 46.83 5.86
N VAL A 455 0.76 47.59 6.73
CA VAL A 455 1.22 47.93 8.10
C VAL A 455 1.52 46.67 8.92
N ASN A 456 0.67 45.65 8.79
CA ASN A 456 0.74 44.41 9.56
C ASN A 456 1.40 43.29 8.72
N PHE A 457 2.63 43.54 8.28
CA PHE A 457 3.42 42.61 7.46
C PHE A 457 3.57 41.24 8.14
N CYS A 458 3.16 40.17 7.44
CA CYS A 458 3.23 38.77 7.90
C CYS A 458 2.54 38.49 9.25
N GLN A 459 1.55 39.30 9.65
CA GLN A 459 0.99 39.26 10.99
C GLN A 459 0.39 37.89 11.35
N CYS A 460 -0.30 37.21 10.43
CA CYS A 460 -0.88 35.90 10.73
C CYS A 460 0.21 34.85 11.06
N GLY A 461 1.29 34.81 10.28
CA GLY A 461 2.39 33.89 10.57
C GLY A 461 3.14 34.22 11.86
N LYS A 462 3.28 35.51 12.19
CA LYS A 462 3.81 35.96 13.49
C LYS A 462 2.90 35.52 14.64
N ASP A 463 1.58 35.64 14.48
CA ASP A 463 0.62 35.21 15.49
C ASP A 463 0.72 33.71 15.75
N PHE A 464 0.84 32.88 14.70
CA PHE A 464 1.09 31.44 14.86
C PHE A 464 2.40 31.15 15.58
N HIS A 465 3.50 31.78 15.15
CA HIS A 465 4.81 31.55 15.75
C HIS A 465 4.83 31.92 17.24
N ASN A 466 4.33 33.11 17.58
CA ASN A 466 4.27 33.58 18.95
C ASN A 466 3.35 32.72 19.82
N GLN A 467 2.19 32.31 19.28
CA GLN A 467 1.25 31.49 20.04
C GLN A 467 1.83 30.10 20.30
N LEU A 468 2.40 29.43 19.29
CA LEU A 468 3.01 28.11 19.43
C LEU A 468 4.14 28.13 20.47
N GLU A 469 4.99 29.15 20.44
CA GLU A 469 6.05 29.33 21.45
C GLU A 469 5.47 29.54 22.86
N THR A 470 4.43 30.38 22.98
CA THR A 470 3.76 30.68 24.27
C THR A 470 3.16 29.44 24.92
N ILE A 471 2.66 28.48 24.15
CA ILE A 471 2.08 27.23 24.68
C ILE A 471 3.10 26.07 24.72
N GLY A 472 4.39 26.36 24.54
CA GLY A 472 5.50 25.43 24.81
C GLY A 472 6.13 24.75 23.59
N GLY A 473 5.74 25.11 22.37
CA GLY A 473 6.34 24.58 21.14
C GLY A 473 7.77 25.07 20.93
N LYS A 474 8.60 24.28 20.27
CA LYS A 474 10.02 24.60 20.00
C LYS A 474 10.22 24.94 18.52
N PRO A 475 10.65 26.15 18.16
CA PRO A 475 10.97 26.45 16.77
C PRO A 475 12.18 25.64 16.31
N ILE A 476 12.08 24.97 15.16
CA ILE A 476 13.19 24.19 14.57
C ILE A 476 14.24 25.15 14.00
N TRP A 477 13.79 26.25 13.40
CA TRP A 477 14.59 27.38 12.94
C TRP A 477 13.76 28.68 13.01
N PRO A 478 14.38 29.87 12.85
CA PRO A 478 13.66 31.14 12.91
C PRO A 478 12.52 31.24 11.88
N ILE A 479 11.43 31.92 12.25
CA ILE A 479 10.32 32.21 11.34
C ILE A 479 10.83 32.90 10.07
N THR A 480 10.42 32.39 8.91
CA THR A 480 10.72 33.00 7.61
C THR A 480 9.57 33.92 7.21
N LEU A 481 9.89 35.19 6.92
CA LEU A 481 8.93 36.22 6.53
C LEU A 481 9.08 36.52 5.03
N ALA A 482 8.17 35.98 4.23
CA ALA A 482 8.13 36.22 2.80
C ALA A 482 7.41 37.52 2.47
N ASP A 483 8.03 38.31 1.60
CA ASP A 483 7.41 39.48 0.96
C ASP A 483 6.78 39.08 -0.39
N THR A 484 6.51 40.04 -1.27
CA THR A 484 5.95 39.79 -2.62
C THR A 484 6.72 38.76 -3.46
N ASP A 485 8.03 38.58 -3.23
CA ASP A 485 8.83 37.49 -3.81
C ASP A 485 8.81 36.25 -2.90
N VAL A 486 7.72 35.49 -3.03
CA VAL A 486 7.46 34.32 -2.19
C VAL A 486 8.33 33.11 -2.54
N ASP A 487 8.82 33.01 -3.78
CA ASP A 487 9.60 31.85 -4.25
C ASP A 487 11.07 31.94 -3.80
N GLU A 488 11.66 33.14 -3.76
CA GLU A 488 12.98 33.35 -3.15
C GLU A 488 12.94 33.03 -1.64
N SER A 489 11.91 33.52 -0.96
CA SER A 489 11.71 33.29 0.48
C SER A 489 11.49 31.81 0.79
N PHE A 490 10.74 31.10 -0.05
CA PHE A 490 10.55 29.65 0.05
C PHE A 490 11.86 28.88 -0.17
N SER A 491 12.69 29.31 -1.14
CA SER A 491 13.99 28.70 -1.39
C SER A 491 14.91 28.81 -0.16
N SER A 492 14.95 29.97 0.48
CA SER A 492 15.70 30.18 1.74
C SER A 492 15.14 29.36 2.90
N PHE A 493 13.82 29.19 2.98
CA PHE A 493 13.19 28.31 3.97
C PHE A 493 13.63 26.84 3.79
N MET A 494 13.69 26.37 2.54
CA MET A 494 14.14 25.00 2.23
C MET A 494 15.64 24.80 2.41
N GLU A 495 16.45 25.85 2.22
CA GLU A 495 17.89 25.78 2.49
C GLU A 495 18.19 25.53 3.98
N GLN A 496 17.49 26.24 4.87
CA GLN A 496 17.58 26.00 6.33
C GLN A 496 17.18 24.57 6.70
N PHE A 497 16.16 24.00 6.02
CA PHE A 497 15.79 22.61 6.20
C PHE A 497 16.93 21.66 5.79
N ARG A 498 17.52 21.87 4.61
CA ARG A 498 18.59 21.02 4.06
C ARG A 498 19.82 21.00 4.94
N GLU A 499 20.29 22.16 5.40
CA GLU A 499 21.45 22.26 6.29
C GLU A 499 21.25 21.43 7.57
N ARG A 500 20.05 21.50 8.16
CA ARG A 500 19.74 20.78 9.40
C ARG A 500 19.60 19.28 9.18
N TYR A 501 18.96 18.84 8.10
CA TYR A 501 18.75 17.43 7.78
C TYR A 501 20.04 16.71 7.38
N GLN A 502 20.94 17.39 6.65
CA GLN A 502 22.25 16.84 6.29
C GLN A 502 23.13 16.49 7.51
N ALA A 503 22.97 17.21 8.62
CA ALA A 503 23.72 16.94 9.85
C ALA A 503 23.30 15.63 10.56
N GLU A 504 22.18 15.01 10.15
CA GLU A 504 21.59 13.83 10.81
C GLU A 504 21.75 12.54 9.98
N LEU A 505 22.34 12.60 8.78
CA LEU A 505 22.54 11.44 7.90
C LEU A 505 23.72 10.56 8.35
N LYS A 506 23.55 9.24 8.27
CA LYS A 506 24.58 8.22 8.55
C LYS A 506 25.23 7.74 7.24
N GLU A 507 26.46 7.25 7.30
CA GLU A 507 27.13 6.64 6.14
C GLU A 507 26.79 5.15 6.05
N ILE A 508 26.42 4.68 4.85
CA ILE A 508 26.00 3.32 4.53
C ILE A 508 26.72 2.77 3.28
N SER A 509 26.59 1.47 3.05
CA SER A 509 27.18 0.75 1.91
C SER A 509 26.13 0.02 1.05
N LEU A 510 26.37 -0.07 -0.25
CA LEU A 510 25.54 -0.84 -1.19
C LEU A 510 26.38 -1.87 -1.94
N THR A 511 25.90 -3.11 -2.00
CA THR A 511 26.52 -4.18 -2.80
C THR A 511 25.66 -4.45 -4.02
N ILE A 512 26.13 -4.09 -5.23
CA ILE A 512 25.34 -4.17 -6.47
C ILE A 512 25.98 -5.18 -7.41
N ASN A 513 25.25 -6.25 -7.76
CA ASN A 513 25.75 -7.36 -8.59
C ASN A 513 27.14 -7.87 -8.14
N GLY A 514 27.36 -7.93 -6.81
CA GLY A 514 28.63 -8.36 -6.19
C GLY A 514 29.74 -7.30 -6.09
N LYS A 515 29.50 -6.06 -6.54
CA LYS A 515 30.44 -4.93 -6.39
C LYS A 515 30.01 -4.02 -5.24
N ALA A 516 30.92 -3.73 -4.31
CA ALA A 516 30.67 -2.85 -3.19
C ALA A 516 30.82 -1.36 -3.57
N TYR A 517 29.91 -0.53 -3.06
CA TYR A 517 29.87 0.92 -3.14
C TYR A 517 29.79 1.47 -1.71
N SER A 518 30.72 2.33 -1.33
CA SER A 518 30.84 2.92 0.01
C SER A 518 30.77 4.45 -0.05
N GLY A 519 30.56 5.12 1.08
CA GLY A 519 30.46 6.58 1.12
C GLY A 519 29.08 7.12 0.72
N ILE A 520 28.05 6.27 0.83
CA ILE A 520 26.67 6.64 0.50
C ILE A 520 26.02 7.19 1.76
N GLN A 521 25.39 8.35 1.66
CA GLN A 521 24.63 8.91 2.77
C GLN A 521 23.27 8.21 2.86
N SER A 522 22.87 7.81 4.07
CA SER A 522 21.54 7.28 4.36
C SER A 522 20.49 8.34 4.08
N GLY A 523 19.27 7.91 3.77
CA GLY A 523 18.16 8.78 3.39
C GLY A 523 17.89 8.77 1.89
N GLY A 524 16.71 9.25 1.50
CA GLY A 524 16.26 9.22 0.10
C GLY A 524 15.81 7.85 -0.40
N SER A 525 15.33 7.83 -1.64
CA SER A 525 14.93 6.59 -2.33
C SER A 525 16.12 5.91 -3.01
N LEU A 526 16.09 4.58 -3.07
CA LEU A 526 17.11 3.76 -3.73
C LEU A 526 17.31 4.16 -5.19
N LEU A 527 16.24 4.55 -5.90
CA LEU A 527 16.33 5.04 -7.27
C LEU A 527 17.22 6.28 -7.38
N HIS A 528 17.09 7.25 -6.46
CA HIS A 528 17.91 8.45 -6.46
C HIS A 528 19.36 8.13 -6.07
N THR A 529 19.54 7.30 -5.05
CA THR A 529 20.86 6.86 -4.60
C THR A 529 21.64 6.14 -5.71
N LEU A 530 20.99 5.23 -6.43
CA LEU A 530 21.59 4.55 -7.58
C LEU A 530 21.99 5.52 -8.70
N ARG A 531 21.13 6.50 -9.00
CA ARG A 531 21.41 7.53 -10.01
C ARG A 531 22.64 8.36 -9.66
N ASN A 532 22.81 8.75 -8.40
CA ASN A 532 23.99 9.50 -7.94
C ASN A 532 25.28 8.69 -8.08
N GLN A 533 25.18 7.36 -8.06
CA GLN A 533 26.29 6.43 -8.34
C GLN A 533 26.46 6.10 -9.84
N GLY A 534 25.70 6.79 -10.72
CA GLY A 534 25.74 6.58 -12.17
C GLY A 534 24.93 5.38 -12.68
N ILE A 535 24.17 4.71 -11.81
CA ILE A 535 23.35 3.54 -12.17
C ILE A 535 21.93 4.00 -12.49
N ASN A 536 21.53 3.88 -13.75
CA ASN A 536 20.26 4.42 -14.24
C ASN A 536 19.23 3.29 -14.43
N LEU A 537 18.40 3.06 -13.41
CA LEU A 537 17.22 2.22 -13.56
C LEU A 537 16.15 2.91 -14.42
N ALA A 538 15.45 2.12 -15.24
CA ALA A 538 14.30 2.57 -16.01
C ALA A 538 13.24 3.16 -15.07
N SER A 539 12.87 4.44 -15.25
CA SER A 539 11.81 5.07 -14.45
C SER A 539 11.17 6.22 -15.22
N ALA A 540 9.93 6.02 -15.66
CA ALA A 540 9.16 7.04 -16.39
C ALA A 540 8.44 8.03 -15.46
N CYS A 541 8.22 7.66 -14.19
CA CYS A 541 7.49 8.47 -13.21
C CYS A 541 8.38 9.34 -12.32
N GLU A 542 9.70 9.36 -12.55
CA GLU A 542 10.67 10.09 -11.72
C GLU A 542 10.63 9.76 -10.23
N GLY A 543 10.19 8.55 -9.90
CA GLY A 543 10.15 8.05 -8.54
C GLY A 543 8.83 8.24 -7.80
N LYS A 544 7.76 8.69 -8.48
CA LYS A 544 6.40 8.78 -7.91
C LYS A 544 5.76 7.43 -7.56
N GLY A 545 6.39 6.31 -7.91
CA GLY A 545 5.86 4.98 -7.63
C GLY A 545 4.67 4.57 -8.49
N SER A 546 4.46 5.20 -9.66
CA SER A 546 3.27 4.96 -10.49
C SER A 546 3.52 4.20 -11.80
N CYS A 547 4.77 4.12 -12.29
CA CYS A 547 5.08 3.50 -13.60
C CYS A 547 5.50 2.03 -13.54
N GLY A 548 5.91 1.51 -12.38
CA GLY A 548 6.34 0.12 -12.22
C GLY A 548 7.69 -0.26 -12.87
N SER A 549 8.38 0.67 -13.54
CA SER A 549 9.56 0.33 -14.36
C SER A 549 10.86 0.16 -13.58
N CYS A 550 11.02 0.80 -12.42
CA CYS A 550 12.28 0.85 -11.67
C CYS A 550 12.53 -0.40 -10.79
N VAL A 551 12.37 -1.57 -11.40
CA VAL A 551 12.44 -2.84 -10.68
C VAL A 551 13.89 -3.28 -10.48
N CYS A 552 14.23 -3.68 -9.27
CA CYS A 552 15.49 -4.36 -8.94
C CYS A 552 15.24 -5.42 -7.86
N SER A 553 16.12 -6.42 -7.74
CA SER A 553 16.11 -7.27 -6.54
C SER A 553 16.81 -6.53 -5.42
N VAL A 554 16.22 -6.51 -4.22
CA VAL A 554 16.78 -5.82 -3.06
C VAL A 554 16.70 -6.74 -1.85
N ARG A 555 17.84 -6.94 -1.19
CA ARG A 555 18.01 -7.72 0.03
C ARG A 555 18.86 -6.93 1.04
N THR A 556 18.79 -7.30 2.30
CA THR A 556 19.72 -6.78 3.32
C THR A 556 21.10 -7.41 3.14
N GLU A 557 22.12 -6.92 3.84
CA GLU A 557 23.44 -7.58 3.86
C GLU A 557 23.40 -9.03 4.40
N THR A 558 22.43 -9.37 5.25
CA THR A 558 22.16 -10.74 5.74
C THR A 558 21.39 -11.62 4.75
N ASP A 559 21.10 -11.11 3.54
CA ASP A 559 20.38 -11.78 2.46
C ASP A 559 18.86 -11.94 2.69
N ASP A 560 18.33 -11.24 3.69
CA ASP A 560 16.92 -11.19 4.03
C ASP A 560 16.14 -10.24 3.09
N LEU A 561 14.82 -10.42 3.03
CA LEU A 561 13.95 -9.49 2.30
C LEU A 561 13.89 -8.15 3.04
N VAL A 562 14.11 -7.06 2.30
CA VAL A 562 13.94 -5.71 2.85
C VAL A 562 12.49 -5.51 3.28
N ALA A 563 12.27 -4.96 4.47
CA ALA A 563 10.94 -4.69 5.01
C ALA A 563 10.23 -3.52 4.27
N GLY A 564 8.99 -3.22 4.67
CA GLY A 564 8.32 -1.99 4.22
C GLY A 564 7.87 -1.96 2.75
N VAL A 565 7.25 -3.04 2.25
CA VAL A 565 6.65 -3.07 0.91
C VAL A 565 5.49 -2.07 0.80
N THR A 566 5.53 -1.17 -0.18
CA THR A 566 4.49 -0.14 -0.35
C THR A 566 3.28 -0.65 -1.14
N GLY A 567 2.14 0.04 -1.03
CA GLY A 567 0.94 -0.28 -1.81
C GLY A 567 1.16 -0.15 -3.31
N ALA A 568 2.00 0.80 -3.73
CA ALA A 568 2.43 0.95 -5.12
C ALA A 568 3.19 -0.28 -5.62
N GLU A 569 4.08 -0.83 -4.79
CA GLU A 569 4.81 -2.07 -5.12
C GLU A 569 3.87 -3.25 -5.29
N ARG A 570 2.90 -3.44 -4.36
CA ARG A 570 1.91 -4.54 -4.48
C ARG A 570 1.06 -4.42 -5.74
N MET A 571 0.60 -3.21 -6.05
CA MET A 571 -0.24 -2.97 -7.23
C MET A 571 0.51 -3.19 -8.55
N LEU A 572 1.77 -2.77 -8.64
CA LEU A 572 2.53 -2.76 -9.89
C LEU A 572 3.39 -4.01 -10.11
N LEU A 573 3.85 -4.66 -9.04
CA LEU A 573 4.69 -5.87 -9.13
C LEU A 573 3.91 -7.15 -8.84
N GLY A 574 2.87 -7.11 -8.01
CA GLY A 574 2.19 -8.30 -7.52
C GLY A 574 3.01 -9.08 -6.49
N ASP A 575 2.33 -9.92 -5.69
CA ASP A 575 2.93 -10.58 -4.52
C ASP A 575 4.01 -11.62 -4.88
N GLU A 576 3.89 -12.28 -6.03
CA GLU A 576 4.89 -13.27 -6.50
C GLU A 576 6.27 -12.62 -6.73
N ARG A 577 6.31 -11.46 -7.39
CA ARG A 577 7.57 -10.76 -7.64
C ARG A 577 8.15 -10.21 -6.35
N ILE A 578 7.32 -9.71 -5.44
CA ILE A 578 7.76 -9.19 -4.14
C ILE A 578 8.38 -10.29 -3.27
N THR A 579 7.73 -11.46 -3.19
CA THR A 579 8.24 -12.61 -2.42
C THR A 579 9.54 -13.18 -3.00
N SER A 580 9.80 -13.01 -4.30
CA SER A 580 11.09 -13.32 -4.92
C SER A 580 12.20 -12.30 -4.62
N GLY A 581 11.89 -11.18 -3.94
CA GLY A 581 12.83 -10.11 -3.60
C GLY A 581 12.87 -8.94 -4.56
N LYS A 582 11.94 -8.85 -5.54
CA LYS A 582 11.84 -7.69 -6.43
C LYS A 582 11.14 -6.53 -5.74
N ARG A 583 11.72 -5.33 -5.84
CA ARG A 583 11.21 -4.08 -5.27
C ARG A 583 11.24 -2.96 -6.31
N LEU A 584 10.44 -1.92 -6.10
CA LEU A 584 10.55 -0.67 -6.86
C LEU A 584 11.59 0.22 -6.19
N ALA A 585 12.71 0.49 -6.87
CA ALA A 585 13.80 1.29 -6.30
C ALA A 585 13.36 2.68 -5.83
N CYS A 586 12.32 3.27 -6.43
CA CYS A 586 11.82 4.56 -5.97
C CYS A 586 11.01 4.50 -4.67
N GLN A 587 10.60 3.32 -4.23
CA GLN A 587 9.79 3.10 -3.04
C GLN A 587 10.61 2.55 -1.87
N VAL A 588 11.81 2.03 -2.14
CA VAL A 588 12.74 1.57 -1.12
C VAL A 588 13.54 2.75 -0.60
N SER A 589 13.47 3.00 0.71
CA SER A 589 14.33 4.00 1.37
C SER A 589 15.69 3.39 1.71
N VAL A 590 16.77 4.13 1.48
CA VAL A 590 18.13 3.65 1.78
C VAL A 590 18.54 4.08 3.18
N ILE A 591 18.20 3.28 4.19
CA ILE A 591 18.46 3.60 5.61
C ILE A 591 19.49 2.66 6.26
N GLU A 592 19.83 1.57 5.58
CA GLU A 592 20.77 0.55 6.02
C GLU A 592 21.58 0.03 4.82
N ASP A 593 22.52 -0.87 5.07
CA ASP A 593 23.34 -1.50 4.05
C ASP A 593 22.54 -2.54 3.24
N LEU A 594 22.57 -2.44 1.90
CA LEU A 594 21.72 -3.25 1.02
C LEU A 594 22.52 -4.01 -0.05
N LYS A 595 22.05 -5.23 -0.35
CA LYS A 595 22.44 -6.04 -1.50
C LYS A 595 21.41 -5.91 -2.62
N LEU A 596 21.88 -5.55 -3.80
CA LEU A 596 21.04 -5.30 -4.97
C LEU A 596 21.45 -6.21 -6.12
N GLU A 597 20.43 -6.79 -6.78
CA GLU A 597 20.61 -7.32 -8.13
C GLU A 597 19.85 -6.46 -9.13
N VAL A 598 20.61 -5.87 -10.05
CA VAL A 598 20.10 -4.99 -11.09
C VAL A 598 20.34 -5.65 -12.44
N ASP A 599 19.38 -5.50 -13.36
CA ASP A 599 19.52 -6.01 -14.73
C ASP A 599 20.82 -5.46 -15.35
N PRO A 600 21.68 -6.31 -15.96
CA PRO A 600 22.87 -5.88 -16.67
C PRO A 600 22.63 -4.73 -17.66
N VAL A 601 21.45 -4.64 -18.26
CA VAL A 601 21.06 -3.55 -19.17
C VAL A 601 21.09 -2.20 -18.45
N ALA A 602 20.57 -2.12 -17.22
CA ALA A 602 20.58 -0.89 -16.41
C ALA A 602 21.97 -0.54 -15.84
N LEU A 603 22.88 -1.51 -15.76
CA LEU A 603 24.31 -1.25 -15.50
C LEU A 603 25.05 -0.79 -16.75
N SER A 604 24.56 -1.16 -17.93
CA SER A 604 25.14 -0.80 -19.23
C SER A 604 24.53 0.45 -19.86
N SER A 605 23.46 1.01 -19.29
CA SER A 605 22.78 2.18 -19.84
C SER A 605 23.73 3.37 -19.84
N THR A 606 24.07 3.86 -21.03
CA THR A 606 24.96 5.00 -21.20
C THR A 606 24.17 6.27 -21.39
N GLN A 607 24.63 7.34 -20.77
CA GLN A 607 24.21 8.68 -21.16
C GLN A 607 24.97 9.02 -22.46
N THR A 608 24.22 9.28 -23.52
CA THR A 608 24.76 9.57 -24.85
C THR A 608 24.25 10.92 -25.31
N SER A 609 25.16 11.78 -25.74
CA SER A 609 24.80 13.04 -26.37
C SER A 609 24.58 12.80 -27.86
N PHE A 610 23.50 13.37 -28.38
CA PHE A 610 23.11 13.27 -29.78
C PHE A 610 22.99 14.65 -30.40
N ARG A 611 23.32 14.72 -31.68
CA ARG A 611 23.02 15.84 -32.56
C ARG A 611 21.76 15.55 -33.36
N VAL A 612 20.86 16.52 -33.43
CA VAL A 612 19.65 16.43 -34.26
C VAL A 612 20.05 16.56 -35.73
N LEU A 613 19.78 15.53 -36.54
CA LEU A 613 19.97 15.58 -37.99
C LEU A 613 18.76 16.18 -38.69
N ARG A 614 17.55 15.69 -38.33
CA ARG A 614 16.29 16.21 -38.84
C ARG A 614 15.16 15.99 -37.84
N ASN A 615 14.11 16.81 -37.96
CA ASN A 615 12.92 16.76 -37.12
C ASN A 615 11.68 17.20 -37.92
N GLU A 616 11.22 16.30 -38.78
CA GLU A 616 10.24 16.59 -39.84
C GLU A 616 8.87 16.00 -39.52
N ASN A 617 7.79 16.68 -39.91
CA ASN A 617 6.44 16.11 -39.75
C ASN A 617 6.24 14.93 -40.70
N VAL A 618 5.80 13.81 -40.13
CA VAL A 618 5.35 12.62 -40.86
C VAL A 618 3.84 12.44 -40.77
N ALA A 619 3.20 13.13 -39.82
CA ALA A 619 1.76 13.23 -39.66
C ALA A 619 1.42 14.60 -39.06
N THR A 620 0.13 14.93 -38.91
CA THR A 620 -0.29 16.25 -38.40
C THR A 620 0.27 16.53 -37.01
N TYR A 621 0.25 15.50 -36.15
CA TYR A 621 0.68 15.60 -34.76
C TYR A 621 1.93 14.78 -34.45
N ILE A 622 2.65 14.28 -35.47
CA ILE A 622 3.81 13.41 -35.29
C ILE A 622 4.99 13.90 -36.12
N LYS A 623 6.15 14.02 -35.48
CA LYS A 623 7.43 14.24 -36.15
C LYS A 623 8.33 13.02 -36.07
N GLU A 624 9.09 12.78 -37.13
CA GLU A 624 10.24 11.89 -37.09
C GLU A 624 11.47 12.68 -36.69
N LEU A 625 11.92 12.44 -35.46
CA LEU A 625 13.17 12.98 -34.93
C LEU A 625 14.29 11.99 -35.23
N VAL A 626 15.29 12.41 -36.01
CA VAL A 626 16.47 11.59 -36.34
C VAL A 626 17.71 12.20 -35.72
N LEU A 627 18.46 11.36 -35.01
CA LEU A 627 19.57 11.70 -34.16
C LEU A 627 20.83 10.94 -34.57
N GLU A 628 21.96 11.62 -34.48
CA GLU A 628 23.29 11.05 -34.65
C GLU A 628 24.06 11.16 -33.33
N PRO A 629 24.71 10.10 -32.83
CA PRO A 629 25.58 10.19 -31.67
C PRO A 629 26.72 11.19 -31.92
N ASP A 630 27.04 12.03 -30.95
CA ASP A 630 28.13 13.03 -31.07
C ASP A 630 29.52 12.36 -31.24
N ASP A 631 29.68 11.13 -30.76
CA ASP A 631 30.89 10.33 -30.90
C ASP A 631 30.60 9.04 -31.68
N ALA A 632 31.17 8.95 -32.88
CA ALA A 632 30.99 7.81 -33.78
C ALA A 632 31.61 6.50 -33.26
N ASP A 633 32.56 6.57 -32.32
CA ASP A 633 33.18 5.41 -31.68
C ASP A 633 32.38 4.91 -30.46
N THR A 634 31.39 5.70 -30.00
CA THR A 634 30.47 5.26 -28.95
C THR A 634 29.51 4.22 -29.53
N ALA A 635 29.81 2.94 -29.29
CA ALA A 635 28.94 1.83 -29.65
C ALA A 635 27.66 1.84 -28.79
N PHE A 636 26.69 2.70 -29.15
CA PHE A 636 25.35 2.67 -28.60
C PHE A 636 24.61 1.44 -29.14
N ARG A 637 24.69 0.34 -28.38
CA ARG A 637 24.06 -0.94 -28.74
C ARG A 637 22.69 -1.04 -28.11
N PHE A 638 21.67 -1.29 -28.92
CA PHE A 638 20.30 -1.52 -28.49
C PHE A 638 19.65 -2.62 -29.34
N LYS A 639 18.45 -3.06 -28.94
CA LYS A 639 17.63 -4.03 -29.67
C LYS A 639 16.36 -3.35 -30.19
N ALA A 640 15.82 -3.87 -31.30
CA ALA A 640 14.56 -3.40 -31.86
C ALA A 640 13.42 -3.55 -30.84
N GLY A 641 12.69 -2.44 -30.61
CA GLY A 641 11.60 -2.35 -29.63
C GLY A 641 11.99 -1.76 -28.28
N GLN A 642 13.27 -1.43 -28.08
CA GLN A 642 13.71 -0.66 -26.92
C GLN A 642 13.40 0.84 -27.06
N TYR A 643 13.46 1.56 -25.94
CA TYR A 643 13.24 3.00 -25.86
C TYR A 643 14.40 3.73 -25.19
N MET A 644 14.42 5.06 -25.33
CA MET A 644 15.35 5.96 -24.65
C MET A 644 14.61 6.98 -23.80
N GLN A 645 15.26 7.45 -22.74
CA GLN A 645 14.80 8.59 -21.96
C GLN A 645 15.59 9.83 -22.33
N PHE A 646 14.90 10.88 -22.76
CA PHE A 646 15.54 12.17 -23.03
C PHE A 646 15.49 13.08 -21.80
N GLU A 647 16.60 13.76 -21.55
CA GLU A 647 16.66 14.85 -20.58
C GLU A 647 16.04 16.11 -21.19
N ILE A 648 15.00 16.62 -20.54
CA ILE A 648 14.25 17.79 -20.92
C ILE A 648 14.70 18.93 -19.99
N PRO A 649 15.43 19.95 -20.50
CA PRO A 649 15.91 21.05 -19.67
C PRO A 649 14.78 22.02 -19.33
N GLU A 650 15.09 23.03 -18.51
CA GLU A 650 14.23 24.19 -18.34
C GLU A 650 14.09 24.94 -19.67
N PHE A 651 12.87 25.35 -20.02
CA PHE A 651 12.62 26.09 -21.26
C PHE A 651 11.33 26.90 -21.19
N GLN A 652 11.23 27.88 -22.08
CA GLN A 652 9.98 28.51 -22.49
C GLN A 652 9.90 28.48 -24.02
N ILE A 653 8.92 27.78 -24.56
CA ILE A 653 8.71 27.57 -26.00
C ILE A 653 7.37 28.16 -26.40
N ASP A 654 7.40 28.92 -27.49
CA ASP A 654 6.22 29.46 -28.17
C ASP A 654 5.91 28.56 -29.39
N TYR A 655 4.70 28.00 -29.46
CA TYR A 655 4.32 27.11 -30.56
C TYR A 655 4.35 27.82 -31.91
N GLY A 656 4.19 29.15 -31.95
CA GLY A 656 4.34 29.96 -33.16
C GLY A 656 5.73 29.87 -33.81
N LYS A 657 6.74 29.35 -33.11
CA LYS A 657 8.11 29.14 -33.61
C LYS A 657 8.42 27.68 -33.95
N ILE A 658 7.46 26.77 -33.77
CA ILE A 658 7.63 25.37 -34.14
C ILE A 658 7.45 25.24 -35.65
N ASP A 659 8.43 24.60 -36.31
CA ASP A 659 8.36 24.38 -37.75
C ASP A 659 7.39 23.24 -38.04
N ILE A 660 6.30 23.55 -38.74
CA ILE A 660 5.31 22.59 -39.22
C ILE A 660 5.24 22.69 -40.74
N SER A 661 5.51 21.58 -41.44
CA SER A 661 5.47 21.50 -42.89
C SER A 661 4.03 21.41 -43.43
N ASN A 662 3.83 21.83 -44.68
CA ASN A 662 2.60 21.53 -45.41
C ASN A 662 2.58 20.03 -45.78
N PRO A 663 1.41 19.36 -45.77
CA PRO A 663 0.05 19.91 -45.61
C PRO A 663 -0.43 20.04 -44.15
N TYR A 664 0.39 19.69 -43.16
CA TYR A 664 -0.02 19.59 -41.75
C TYR A 664 -0.31 20.94 -41.08
N ARG A 665 0.35 21.99 -41.56
CA ARG A 665 0.22 23.36 -41.04
C ARG A 665 -1.22 23.85 -41.04
N ASP A 666 -1.99 23.56 -42.09
CA ASP A 666 -3.37 24.01 -42.24
C ASP A 666 -4.26 23.57 -41.06
N MET A 667 -4.02 22.36 -40.54
CA MET A 667 -4.77 21.86 -39.38
C MET A 667 -4.37 22.58 -38.10
N TRP A 668 -3.08 22.87 -37.92
CA TRP A 668 -2.58 23.61 -36.75
C TRP A 668 -3.12 25.05 -36.72
N GLU A 669 -3.21 25.71 -37.87
CA GLU A 669 -3.81 27.04 -38.00
C GLU A 669 -5.32 27.00 -37.67
N ARG A 670 -6.07 26.03 -38.23
CA ARG A 670 -7.51 25.88 -37.95
C ARG A 670 -7.83 25.62 -36.48
N GLN A 671 -6.91 24.96 -35.76
CA GLN A 671 -7.06 24.62 -34.35
C GLN A 671 -6.40 25.65 -33.42
N ASN A 672 -5.88 26.76 -33.95
CA ASN A 672 -5.18 27.81 -33.20
C ASN A 672 -4.03 27.26 -32.33
N LEU A 673 -3.35 26.19 -32.77
CA LEU A 673 -2.30 25.55 -31.96
C LEU A 673 -1.04 26.41 -31.84
N PHE A 674 -0.82 27.33 -32.78
CA PHE A 674 0.31 28.25 -32.76
C PHE A 674 0.22 29.31 -31.66
N GLU A 675 -0.93 29.45 -30.99
CA GLU A 675 -1.10 30.38 -29.85
C GLU A 675 -0.63 29.75 -28.52
N LEU A 676 -0.37 28.44 -28.50
CA LEU A 676 0.02 27.73 -27.30
C LEU A 676 1.46 28.05 -26.89
N LYS A 677 1.71 27.96 -25.58
CA LYS A 677 3.04 28.10 -24.98
C LYS A 677 3.33 26.90 -24.09
N ALA A 678 4.57 26.45 -24.10
CA ALA A 678 5.06 25.40 -23.23
C ALA A 678 6.16 25.95 -22.34
N GLU A 679 6.06 25.70 -21.04
CA GLU A 679 7.07 26.08 -20.07
C GLU A 679 7.45 24.86 -19.23
N ASN A 680 8.74 24.74 -18.94
CA ASN A 680 9.27 23.72 -18.05
C ASN A 680 10.21 24.40 -17.05
N HIS A 681 9.85 24.34 -15.76
CA HIS A 681 10.56 25.04 -14.69
C HIS A 681 11.60 24.18 -13.97
N SER A 682 11.73 22.90 -14.32
CA SER A 682 12.76 22.02 -13.75
C SER A 682 13.13 20.92 -14.76
N SER A 683 14.36 20.42 -14.69
CA SER A 683 14.78 19.32 -15.57
C SER A 683 13.99 18.05 -15.30
N THR A 684 13.49 17.41 -16.37
CA THR A 684 12.67 16.19 -16.28
C THR A 684 13.08 15.18 -17.35
N ARG A 685 12.70 13.90 -17.21
CA ARG A 685 12.98 12.83 -18.19
C ARG A 685 11.71 12.27 -18.81
N ARG A 686 11.74 12.00 -20.12
CA ARG A 686 10.61 11.38 -20.84
C ARG A 686 11.07 10.25 -21.75
N ALA A 687 10.31 9.16 -21.76
CA ALA A 687 10.60 7.97 -22.55
C ALA A 687 10.01 8.09 -23.96
N TYR A 688 10.78 7.66 -24.96
CA TYR A 688 10.37 7.59 -26.37
C TYR A 688 10.96 6.34 -27.00
N SER A 689 10.11 5.52 -27.64
CA SER A 689 10.55 4.30 -28.31
C SER A 689 11.28 4.58 -29.62
N MET A 690 12.34 3.82 -29.82
CA MET A 690 13.16 3.92 -31.02
C MET A 690 12.40 3.29 -32.19
N ALA A 691 12.34 4.02 -33.31
CA ALA A 691 11.79 3.53 -34.56
C ALA A 691 12.81 2.72 -35.38
N THR A 692 14.05 2.62 -34.89
CA THR A 692 15.25 2.20 -35.62
C THR A 692 15.49 0.70 -35.57
N ASN A 693 15.91 0.11 -36.69
CA ASN A 693 16.57 -1.19 -36.71
C ASN A 693 18.10 -0.99 -36.58
N PRO A 694 18.71 -1.38 -35.44
CA PRO A 694 20.11 -1.10 -35.14
C PRO A 694 21.11 -1.74 -36.12
N ASP A 695 20.72 -2.77 -36.86
CA ASP A 695 21.62 -3.51 -37.76
C ASP A 695 21.69 -2.93 -39.17
N VAL A 696 20.70 -2.11 -39.57
CA VAL A 696 20.58 -1.61 -40.95
C VAL A 696 20.43 -0.10 -41.05
N ASP A 697 19.81 0.54 -40.06
CA ASP A 697 19.60 1.99 -40.06
C ASP A 697 20.85 2.69 -39.52
N PRO A 698 21.40 3.70 -40.23
CA PRO A 698 22.63 4.37 -39.82
C PRO A 698 22.46 5.39 -38.66
N HIS A 699 21.23 5.78 -38.36
CA HIS A 699 20.91 6.82 -37.37
C HIS A 699 19.73 6.39 -36.50
N VAL A 700 19.67 6.92 -35.29
CA VAL A 700 18.58 6.63 -34.35
C VAL A 700 17.40 7.55 -34.64
N SER A 701 16.19 7.02 -34.71
CA SER A 701 14.98 7.73 -35.09
C SER A 701 13.84 7.46 -34.09
N PHE A 702 12.97 8.44 -33.92
CA PHE A 702 11.83 8.41 -33.00
C PHE A 702 10.60 9.00 -33.67
N ASN A 703 9.41 8.46 -33.38
CA ASN A 703 8.15 9.10 -33.77
C ASN A 703 7.57 9.82 -32.55
N VAL A 704 7.81 11.12 -32.48
CA VAL A 704 7.35 11.96 -31.37
C VAL A 704 5.96 12.45 -31.69
N ARG A 705 4.97 12.23 -30.82
CA ARG A 705 3.64 12.85 -30.90
C ARG A 705 3.57 14.09 -30.03
N ILE A 706 3.02 15.19 -30.54
CA ILE A 706 2.77 16.39 -29.73
C ILE A 706 1.59 16.13 -28.77
N ALA A 707 1.83 16.31 -27.47
CA ALA A 707 0.79 16.17 -26.45
C ALA A 707 0.13 17.54 -26.19
N LEU A 708 -1.01 17.73 -26.84
CA LEU A 708 -1.87 18.91 -26.69
C LEU A 708 -2.78 18.77 -25.45
N PRO A 709 -3.31 19.88 -24.90
CA PRO A 709 -4.18 19.86 -23.73
C PRO A 709 -5.45 19.03 -24.00
N PRO A 710 -5.91 18.21 -23.04
CA PRO A 710 -7.15 17.46 -23.16
C PRO A 710 -8.38 18.39 -23.05
N GLY A 711 -8.69 19.12 -24.11
CA GLY A 711 -9.85 20.03 -24.20
C GLY A 711 -9.51 21.51 -23.98
N ASN A 712 -10.54 22.36 -24.00
CA ASN A 712 -10.40 23.83 -23.92
C ASN A 712 -10.28 24.39 -22.49
N ASN A 713 -9.91 23.55 -21.50
CA ASN A 713 -10.01 23.90 -20.08
C ASN A 713 -8.76 24.60 -19.51
N GLY A 714 -7.80 25.00 -20.35
CA GLY A 714 -6.57 25.67 -19.89
C GLY A 714 -5.52 24.73 -19.28
N ASP A 715 -5.64 23.42 -19.50
CA ASP A 715 -4.65 22.43 -19.05
C ASP A 715 -3.28 22.68 -19.74
N PRO A 716 -2.16 22.39 -19.05
CA PRO A 716 -0.83 22.61 -19.60
C PRO A 716 -0.52 21.61 -20.74
N VAL A 717 0.27 22.07 -21.70
CA VAL A 717 0.79 21.24 -22.80
C VAL A 717 1.87 20.26 -22.31
N GLY A 718 2.11 19.17 -23.05
CA GLY A 718 3.13 18.19 -22.68
C GLY A 718 4.55 18.71 -22.83
N VAL A 719 5.29 18.83 -21.72
CA VAL A 719 6.64 19.42 -21.68
C VAL A 719 7.66 18.68 -22.57
N GLY A 720 7.74 17.35 -22.48
CA GLY A 720 8.72 16.58 -23.25
C GLY A 720 8.44 16.60 -24.74
N SER A 721 7.18 16.40 -25.13
CA SER A 721 6.80 16.43 -26.54
C SER A 721 6.98 17.82 -27.14
N SER A 722 6.70 18.88 -26.38
CA SER A 722 6.89 20.28 -26.82
C SER A 722 8.36 20.59 -27.06
N TYR A 723 9.24 20.16 -26.16
CA TYR A 723 10.69 20.30 -26.31
C TYR A 723 11.19 19.57 -27.56
N LEU A 724 10.91 18.27 -27.68
CA LEU A 724 11.37 17.47 -28.83
C LEU A 724 10.80 17.95 -30.17
N PHE A 725 9.54 18.38 -30.22
CA PHE A 725 8.94 18.91 -31.45
C PHE A 725 9.61 20.19 -31.96
N ASN A 726 10.15 20.98 -31.03
CA ASN A 726 10.75 22.27 -31.32
C ASN A 726 12.20 22.18 -31.81
N LEU A 727 12.91 21.10 -31.48
CA LEU A 727 14.31 20.88 -31.87
C LEU A 727 14.55 21.09 -33.36
N LYS A 728 15.68 21.72 -33.68
CA LYS A 728 16.15 22.02 -35.03
C LYS A 728 17.38 21.17 -35.39
N PRO A 729 17.65 20.95 -36.69
CA PRO A 729 18.92 20.38 -37.12
C PRO A 729 20.11 21.11 -36.51
N GLY A 730 21.02 20.36 -35.90
CA GLY A 730 22.20 20.87 -35.19
C GLY A 730 22.05 21.03 -33.68
N ASP A 731 20.82 21.02 -33.14
CA ASP A 731 20.61 21.03 -31.70
C ASP A 731 21.20 19.78 -31.04
N LYS A 732 21.60 19.91 -29.78
CA LYS A 732 22.09 18.79 -28.98
C LYS A 732 21.04 18.34 -27.98
N ILE A 733 20.93 17.03 -27.82
CA ILE A 733 20.06 16.41 -26.82
C ILE A 733 20.77 15.25 -26.14
N THR A 734 20.51 15.09 -24.85
CA THR A 734 21.06 13.98 -24.08
C THR A 734 19.99 12.90 -23.89
N GLY A 735 20.34 11.68 -24.29
CA GLY A 735 19.50 10.50 -24.12
C GLY A 735 20.17 9.47 -23.21
N ILE A 736 19.35 8.72 -22.48
CA ILE A 736 19.78 7.67 -21.56
C ILE A 736 19.06 6.38 -21.96
N GLY A 737 19.81 5.30 -22.05
CA GLY A 737 19.29 3.98 -22.41
C GLY A 737 20.37 3.08 -22.99
N PRO A 738 19.98 1.99 -23.67
CA PRO A 738 18.60 1.61 -24.01
C PRO A 738 17.82 0.98 -22.84
N PHE A 739 16.49 1.07 -22.89
CA PHE A 739 15.56 0.46 -21.92
C PHE A 739 14.44 -0.30 -22.63
N GLY A 740 13.69 -1.13 -21.89
CA GLY A 740 12.50 -1.82 -22.39
C GLY A 740 12.74 -3.28 -22.76
N ASP A 741 11.68 -4.06 -22.64
CA ASP A 741 11.58 -5.50 -22.84
C ASP A 741 10.56 -5.89 -23.93
N PHE A 742 9.98 -4.90 -24.62
CA PHE A 742 9.12 -5.09 -25.78
C PHE A 742 9.94 -5.57 -26.99
N LEU A 743 10.40 -6.82 -26.95
CA LEU A 743 11.23 -7.46 -27.97
C LEU A 743 10.43 -8.53 -28.72
N PRO A 744 10.75 -8.81 -30.00
CA PRO A 744 10.17 -9.96 -30.69
C PRO A 744 10.52 -11.25 -29.94
N LYS A 745 9.52 -12.08 -29.64
CA LYS A 745 9.73 -13.37 -28.97
C LYS A 745 10.38 -14.37 -29.92
N GLU A 746 11.33 -15.14 -29.40
CA GLU A 746 11.96 -16.25 -30.11
C GLU A 746 10.98 -17.45 -30.15
N SER A 747 10.23 -17.56 -31.25
CA SER A 747 9.30 -18.66 -31.50
C SER A 747 9.00 -18.81 -32.99
N ASP A 748 8.30 -19.89 -33.37
CA ASP A 748 7.81 -20.13 -34.74
C ASP A 748 6.32 -19.75 -34.92
N LYS A 749 5.70 -19.09 -33.93
CA LYS A 749 4.27 -18.73 -33.99
C LYS A 749 4.03 -17.63 -35.03
N GLU A 750 2.81 -17.59 -35.56
CA GLU A 750 2.33 -16.45 -36.35
C GLU A 750 2.36 -15.15 -35.52
N MET A 751 2.65 -14.02 -36.16
CA MET A 751 2.76 -12.71 -35.51
C MET A 751 1.75 -11.71 -36.09
N ILE A 752 1.01 -11.05 -35.20
CA ILE A 752 0.12 -9.95 -35.54
C ILE A 752 0.59 -8.68 -34.84
N TYR A 753 0.95 -7.68 -35.63
CA TYR A 753 1.30 -6.35 -35.18
C TYR A 753 0.07 -5.45 -35.30
N LEU A 754 -0.30 -4.76 -34.22
CA LEU A 754 -1.42 -3.81 -34.20
C LEU A 754 -0.93 -2.43 -33.72
N GLY A 755 -1.01 -1.44 -34.61
CA GLY A 755 -0.43 -0.13 -34.41
C GLY A 755 -1.41 1.03 -34.58
N GLY A 756 -1.14 2.12 -33.87
CA GLY A 756 -1.83 3.40 -34.08
C GLY A 756 -0.99 4.60 -33.69
N GLY A 757 -1.08 5.68 -34.48
CA GLY A 757 -0.37 6.94 -34.22
C GLY A 757 1.15 6.74 -34.06
N ALA A 758 1.73 7.31 -33.00
CA ALA A 758 3.16 7.21 -32.70
C ALA A 758 3.62 5.81 -32.27
N GLY A 759 2.70 4.90 -31.97
CA GLY A 759 3.01 3.49 -31.74
C GLY A 759 3.63 2.79 -32.96
N MET A 760 3.66 3.46 -34.11
CA MET A 760 4.41 3.03 -35.29
C MET A 760 5.91 2.81 -34.99
N ALA A 761 6.52 3.59 -34.08
CA ALA A 761 7.97 3.53 -33.84
C ALA A 761 8.46 2.12 -33.47
N PRO A 762 8.08 1.54 -32.31
CA PRO A 762 8.59 0.23 -31.92
C PRO A 762 8.16 -0.89 -32.88
N LEU A 763 6.98 -0.77 -33.52
CA LEU A 763 6.50 -1.75 -34.48
C LEU A 763 7.31 -1.73 -35.79
N ARG A 764 7.69 -0.54 -36.30
CA ARG A 764 8.62 -0.42 -37.44
C ARG A 764 9.96 -1.06 -37.09
N ALA A 765 10.50 -0.77 -35.90
CA ALA A 765 11.78 -1.32 -35.47
C ALA A 765 11.75 -2.86 -35.46
N HIS A 766 10.70 -3.47 -34.89
CA HIS A 766 10.47 -4.92 -34.92
C HIS A 766 10.40 -5.47 -36.34
N LEU A 767 9.52 -4.90 -37.18
CA LEU A 767 9.27 -5.41 -38.52
C LEU A 767 10.53 -5.31 -39.39
N SER A 768 11.27 -4.20 -39.29
CA SER A 768 12.55 -4.07 -39.99
C SER A 768 13.58 -5.06 -39.49
N TYR A 769 13.71 -5.25 -38.17
CA TYR A 769 14.62 -6.26 -37.64
C TYR A 769 14.26 -7.69 -38.12
N LEU A 770 12.97 -8.03 -38.11
CA LEU A 770 12.50 -9.34 -38.54
C LEU A 770 12.74 -9.61 -40.04
N PHE A 771 12.49 -8.62 -40.91
CA PHE A 771 12.55 -8.82 -42.35
C PHE A 771 13.89 -8.42 -42.98
N ASP A 772 14.48 -7.30 -42.56
CA ASP A 772 15.72 -6.80 -43.15
C ASP A 772 16.95 -7.50 -42.55
N THR A 773 16.94 -7.77 -41.23
CA THR A 773 18.05 -8.45 -40.53
C THR A 773 17.86 -9.97 -40.50
N LEU A 774 16.79 -10.47 -39.85
CA LEU A 774 16.61 -11.90 -39.62
C LEU A 774 16.06 -12.66 -40.82
N ARG A 775 15.44 -11.97 -41.79
CA ARG A 775 14.79 -12.56 -42.96
C ARG A 775 13.81 -13.67 -42.57
N THR A 776 12.94 -13.37 -41.59
CA THR A 776 12.02 -14.35 -41.00
C THR A 776 11.13 -15.05 -42.02
N SER A 777 10.90 -16.35 -41.82
CA SER A 777 9.92 -17.14 -42.59
C SER A 777 8.56 -17.25 -41.88
N ARG A 778 8.42 -16.66 -40.69
CA ARG A 778 7.16 -16.66 -39.92
C ARG A 778 6.09 -15.89 -40.69
N LYS A 779 4.83 -16.30 -40.56
CA LYS A 779 3.71 -15.52 -41.08
C LYS A 779 3.52 -14.28 -40.21
N VAL A 780 3.57 -13.09 -40.81
CA VAL A 780 3.47 -11.81 -40.11
C VAL A 780 2.42 -10.92 -40.79
N SER A 781 1.53 -10.32 -40.02
CA SER A 781 0.63 -9.28 -40.54
C SER A 781 0.69 -8.03 -39.68
N PHE A 782 0.68 -6.86 -40.33
CA PHE A 782 0.67 -5.56 -39.66
C PHE A 782 -0.61 -4.80 -39.98
N TRP A 783 -1.30 -4.38 -38.92
CA TRP A 783 -2.59 -3.71 -38.95
C TRP A 783 -2.45 -2.32 -38.33
N TYR A 784 -2.58 -1.28 -39.15
CA TYR A 784 -2.34 0.10 -38.71
C TYR A 784 -3.60 0.98 -38.82
N GLY A 785 -3.97 1.61 -37.70
CA GLY A 785 -5.09 2.54 -37.63
C GLY A 785 -4.65 4.00 -37.68
N ALA A 786 -5.30 4.81 -38.52
CA ALA A 786 -5.09 6.25 -38.58
C ALA A 786 -6.42 6.99 -38.79
N ARG A 787 -6.43 8.31 -38.59
CA ARG A 787 -7.66 9.11 -38.77
C ARG A 787 -7.98 9.33 -40.24
N SER A 788 -7.02 9.87 -40.98
CA SER A 788 -7.12 10.19 -42.40
C SER A 788 -5.82 9.81 -43.12
N LYS A 789 -5.83 9.92 -44.45
CA LYS A 789 -4.68 9.55 -45.28
C LYS A 789 -3.40 10.34 -44.97
N ASN A 790 -3.54 11.61 -44.56
CA ASN A 790 -2.41 12.46 -44.19
C ASN A 790 -1.72 12.00 -42.89
N GLU A 791 -2.36 11.16 -42.08
CA GLU A 791 -1.77 10.65 -40.84
C GLU A 791 -0.95 9.36 -41.07
N LEU A 792 -0.84 8.88 -42.31
CA LEU A 792 -0.13 7.67 -42.67
C LEU A 792 1.32 7.99 -43.05
N PHE A 793 2.26 7.23 -42.50
CA PHE A 793 3.70 7.37 -42.79
C PHE A 793 4.40 6.00 -42.80
N TYR A 794 5.59 5.96 -43.38
CA TYR A 794 6.34 4.74 -43.73
C TYR A 794 5.60 3.77 -44.68
N GLN A 795 4.55 4.21 -45.35
CA GLN A 795 3.77 3.36 -46.25
C GLN A 795 4.64 2.71 -47.34
N ASP A 796 5.49 3.50 -47.98
CA ASP A 796 6.41 3.02 -49.02
C ASP A 796 7.33 1.90 -48.52
N TYR A 797 7.71 1.94 -47.23
CA TYR A 797 8.55 0.90 -46.64
C TYR A 797 7.77 -0.40 -46.45
N PHE A 798 6.59 -0.34 -45.85
CA PHE A 798 5.77 -1.55 -45.64
C PHE A 798 5.25 -2.13 -46.96
N GLN A 799 4.94 -1.29 -47.94
CA GLN A 799 4.54 -1.74 -49.28
C GLN A 799 5.68 -2.52 -49.97
N LYS A 800 6.93 -2.06 -49.86
CA LYS A 800 8.09 -2.82 -50.35
C LYS A 800 8.28 -4.15 -49.65
N LEU A 801 7.97 -4.23 -48.34
CA LEU A 801 8.00 -5.51 -47.62
C LEU A 801 6.94 -6.47 -48.17
N VAL A 802 5.71 -6.00 -48.44
CA VAL A 802 4.65 -6.81 -49.05
C VAL A 802 5.07 -7.33 -50.43
N GLU A 803 5.74 -6.51 -51.22
CA GLU A 803 6.26 -6.91 -52.54
C GLU A 803 7.44 -7.90 -52.45
N SER A 804 8.22 -7.84 -51.37
CA SER A 804 9.46 -8.62 -51.20
C SER A 804 9.28 -9.95 -50.46
N PHE A 805 8.21 -10.08 -49.66
CA PHE A 805 8.00 -11.21 -48.75
C PHE A 805 6.57 -11.73 -48.82
N GLU A 806 6.39 -12.94 -49.35
CA GLU A 806 5.06 -13.59 -49.46
C GLU A 806 4.43 -13.91 -48.10
N ASN A 807 5.23 -13.96 -47.03
CA ASN A 807 4.81 -14.21 -45.66
C ASN A 807 4.43 -12.93 -44.87
N PHE A 808 4.43 -11.75 -45.51
CA PHE A 808 4.05 -10.47 -44.90
C PHE A 808 2.81 -9.87 -45.56
N SER A 809 1.90 -9.32 -44.74
CA SER A 809 0.77 -8.52 -45.23
C SER A 809 0.58 -7.25 -44.41
N PHE A 810 0.28 -6.14 -45.08
CA PHE A 810 0.06 -4.83 -44.45
C PHE A 810 -1.35 -4.32 -44.73
N HIS A 811 -2.07 -3.95 -43.66
CA HIS A 811 -3.47 -3.55 -43.69
C HIS A 811 -3.64 -2.22 -42.96
N VAL A 812 -4.35 -1.28 -43.59
CA VAL A 812 -4.58 0.06 -43.04
C VAL A 812 -6.06 0.32 -42.91
N ALA A 813 -6.48 0.87 -41.77
CA ALA A 813 -7.85 1.33 -41.55
C ALA A 813 -7.89 2.83 -41.23
N LEU A 814 -8.77 3.56 -41.94
CA LEU A 814 -9.06 4.96 -41.64
C LEU A 814 -10.35 5.09 -40.83
N SER A 815 -10.29 5.74 -39.67
CA SER A 815 -11.47 5.97 -38.83
C SER A 815 -12.34 7.12 -39.33
N GLU A 816 -11.73 8.12 -39.96
CA GLU A 816 -12.39 9.35 -40.45
C GLU A 816 -11.86 9.75 -41.85
N PRO A 817 -11.99 8.89 -42.87
CA PRO A 817 -11.52 9.21 -44.21
C PRO A 817 -12.28 10.42 -44.77
N SER A 818 -11.55 11.40 -45.30
CA SER A 818 -12.16 12.55 -45.98
C SER A 818 -12.52 12.19 -47.43
N PRO A 819 -13.54 12.83 -48.05
CA PRO A 819 -13.80 12.64 -49.47
C PRO A 819 -12.60 12.97 -50.38
N ALA A 820 -11.67 13.81 -49.90
CA ALA A 820 -10.44 14.14 -50.63
C ALA A 820 -9.35 13.07 -50.52
N ASP A 821 -9.49 12.10 -49.61
CA ASP A 821 -8.51 11.03 -49.40
C ASP A 821 -8.57 9.96 -50.51
N ASP A 822 -9.71 9.88 -51.22
CA ASP A 822 -10.01 8.85 -52.23
C ASP A 822 -9.69 7.44 -51.70
N TRP A 823 -10.25 7.12 -50.52
CA TRP A 823 -9.93 5.91 -49.78
C TRP A 823 -10.90 4.77 -50.09
N ASP A 824 -10.39 3.70 -50.68
CA ASP A 824 -11.15 2.51 -51.11
C ASP A 824 -10.84 1.25 -50.27
N SER A 825 -10.04 1.39 -49.21
CA SER A 825 -9.62 0.30 -48.33
C SER A 825 -10.43 0.29 -47.01
N HIS A 826 -9.93 -0.40 -45.98
CA HIS A 826 -10.67 -0.59 -44.73
C HIS A 826 -11.01 0.73 -44.03
N THR A 827 -12.21 0.79 -43.45
CA THR A 827 -12.70 1.91 -42.65
C THR A 827 -13.16 1.44 -41.28
N GLY A 828 -13.09 2.33 -40.28
CA GLY A 828 -13.41 2.05 -38.89
C GLY A 828 -12.18 1.86 -38.01
N PHE A 829 -12.37 1.33 -36.80
CA PHE A 829 -11.27 1.10 -35.88
C PHE A 829 -10.47 -0.17 -36.24
N ILE A 830 -9.14 -0.09 -36.14
CA ILE A 830 -8.26 -1.15 -36.64
C ILE A 830 -8.46 -2.51 -35.95
N HIS A 831 -8.84 -2.53 -34.68
CA HIS A 831 -9.13 -3.79 -33.96
C HIS A 831 -10.40 -4.47 -34.50
N GLU A 832 -11.45 -3.71 -34.81
CA GLU A 832 -12.68 -4.24 -35.42
C GLU A 832 -12.42 -4.79 -36.83
N VAL A 833 -11.57 -4.10 -37.60
CA VAL A 833 -11.15 -4.55 -38.93
C VAL A 833 -10.35 -5.85 -38.82
N LEU A 834 -9.35 -5.91 -37.93
CA LEU A 834 -8.59 -7.14 -37.67
C LEU A 834 -9.52 -8.30 -37.24
N GLN A 835 -10.50 -8.03 -36.39
CA GLN A 835 -11.48 -9.01 -35.95
C GLN A 835 -12.27 -9.56 -37.14
N ARG A 836 -12.89 -8.66 -37.93
CA ARG A 836 -13.80 -9.00 -39.02
C ARG A 836 -13.09 -9.66 -40.21
N GLU A 837 -11.96 -9.12 -40.62
CA GLU A 837 -11.28 -9.53 -41.86
C GLU A 837 -10.37 -10.74 -41.66
N TYR A 838 -9.92 -10.99 -40.41
CA TYR A 838 -8.92 -12.03 -40.15
C TYR A 838 -9.30 -12.95 -38.99
N LEU A 839 -9.41 -12.44 -37.77
CA LEU A 839 -9.50 -13.30 -36.57
C LEU A 839 -10.77 -14.15 -36.51
N GLN A 840 -11.92 -13.64 -36.96
CA GLN A 840 -13.18 -14.40 -36.98
C GLN A 840 -13.13 -15.65 -37.85
N SER A 841 -12.32 -15.63 -38.91
CA SER A 841 -12.16 -16.75 -39.83
C SER A 841 -10.92 -17.62 -39.54
N HIS A 842 -10.08 -17.19 -38.59
CA HIS A 842 -8.82 -17.85 -38.30
C HIS A 842 -9.04 -19.14 -37.47
N PRO A 843 -8.42 -20.28 -37.81
CA PRO A 843 -8.70 -21.57 -37.16
C PRO A 843 -8.21 -21.65 -35.70
N SER A 844 -7.21 -20.84 -35.32
CA SER A 844 -6.66 -20.83 -33.96
C SER A 844 -6.06 -19.45 -33.61
N PRO A 845 -6.88 -18.45 -33.25
CA PRO A 845 -6.38 -17.14 -32.81
C PRO A 845 -5.46 -17.23 -31.57
N LYS A 846 -5.75 -18.18 -30.66
CA LYS A 846 -5.00 -18.37 -29.40
C LYS A 846 -3.52 -18.74 -29.57
N SER A 847 -3.15 -19.29 -30.73
CA SER A 847 -1.78 -19.70 -31.03
C SER A 847 -0.91 -18.60 -31.66
N ILE A 848 -1.48 -17.41 -31.87
CA ILE A 848 -0.81 -16.26 -32.48
C ILE A 848 -0.14 -15.41 -31.39
N GLU A 849 0.98 -14.78 -31.71
CA GLU A 849 1.59 -13.73 -30.91
C GLU A 849 1.12 -12.34 -31.36
N TYR A 850 0.70 -11.52 -30.40
CA TYR A 850 0.16 -10.19 -30.65
C TYR A 850 1.10 -9.13 -30.09
N TYR A 851 1.47 -8.15 -30.92
CA TYR A 851 2.35 -7.04 -30.58
C TYR A 851 1.58 -5.73 -30.76
N LEU A 852 1.20 -5.09 -29.65
CA LEU A 852 0.30 -3.93 -29.65
C LEU A 852 1.06 -2.66 -29.25
N CYS A 853 0.95 -1.59 -30.04
CA CYS A 853 1.48 -0.29 -29.64
C CYS A 853 0.68 0.86 -30.24
N GLY A 854 0.20 1.78 -29.40
CA GLY A 854 -0.60 2.91 -29.85
C GLY A 854 -1.35 3.62 -28.73
N PRO A 855 -2.37 4.43 -29.05
CA PRO A 855 -3.14 5.15 -28.05
C PRO A 855 -3.75 4.23 -26.99
N PRO A 856 -3.86 4.64 -25.71
CA PRO A 856 -4.38 3.78 -24.63
C PRO A 856 -5.78 3.21 -24.92
N GLN A 857 -6.63 3.96 -25.62
CA GLN A 857 -7.95 3.49 -26.04
C GLN A 857 -7.87 2.34 -27.04
N MET A 858 -6.91 2.38 -27.96
CA MET A 858 -6.68 1.31 -28.94
C MET A 858 -6.16 0.05 -28.25
N VAL A 859 -5.17 0.18 -27.37
CA VAL A 859 -4.59 -0.97 -26.66
C VAL A 859 -5.64 -1.63 -25.76
N ARG A 860 -6.45 -0.85 -25.04
CA ARG A 860 -7.57 -1.40 -24.24
C ARG A 860 -8.62 -2.11 -25.09
N ALA A 861 -9.03 -1.52 -26.22
CA ALA A 861 -10.01 -2.15 -27.10
C ALA A 861 -9.47 -3.44 -27.75
N ALA A 862 -8.19 -3.43 -28.14
CA ALA A 862 -7.52 -4.61 -28.67
C ALA A 862 -7.41 -5.74 -27.64
N ASN A 863 -7.03 -5.43 -26.39
CA ASN A 863 -7.00 -6.42 -25.32
C ASN A 863 -8.39 -7.00 -25.05
N GLY A 864 -9.43 -6.16 -24.97
CA GLY A 864 -10.81 -6.63 -24.81
C GLY A 864 -11.26 -7.56 -25.95
N MET A 865 -10.91 -7.23 -27.20
CA MET A 865 -11.16 -8.11 -28.36
C MET A 865 -10.39 -9.44 -28.26
N LEU A 866 -9.13 -9.43 -27.83
CA LEU A 866 -8.31 -10.65 -27.70
C LEU A 866 -8.78 -11.55 -26.54
N ASP A 867 -9.33 -10.96 -25.48
CA ASP A 867 -9.94 -11.69 -24.36
C ASP A 867 -11.17 -12.48 -24.83
N GLU A 868 -11.98 -11.94 -25.77
CA GLU A 868 -13.11 -12.67 -26.38
C GLU A 868 -12.66 -13.92 -27.16
N PHE A 869 -11.43 -13.93 -27.68
CA PHE A 869 -10.83 -15.09 -28.31
C PHE A 869 -10.04 -15.98 -27.34
N GLU A 870 -10.06 -15.69 -26.04
CA GLU A 870 -9.33 -16.37 -24.96
C GLU A 870 -7.83 -16.52 -25.24
N VAL A 871 -7.19 -15.47 -25.75
CA VAL A 871 -5.74 -15.42 -25.97
C VAL A 871 -5.03 -15.30 -24.62
N SER A 872 -4.01 -16.14 -24.37
CA SER A 872 -3.20 -16.03 -23.15
C SER A 872 -2.43 -14.71 -23.11
N LYS A 873 -2.33 -14.10 -21.93
CA LYS A 873 -1.50 -12.90 -21.69
C LYS A 873 -0.04 -13.12 -22.11
N ASP A 874 0.48 -14.35 -22.01
CA ASP A 874 1.84 -14.68 -22.45
C ASP A 874 2.04 -14.57 -23.96
N ASN A 875 0.97 -14.55 -24.75
CA ASN A 875 1.02 -14.35 -26.20
C ASN A 875 0.79 -12.88 -26.59
N ILE A 876 0.48 -12.00 -25.65
CA ILE A 876 0.25 -10.58 -25.90
C ILE A 876 1.46 -9.80 -25.34
N ALA A 877 2.12 -9.04 -26.20
CA ALA A 877 3.12 -8.05 -25.81
C ALA A 877 2.58 -6.68 -26.19
N TYR A 878 2.70 -5.71 -25.29
CA TYR A 878 2.31 -4.34 -25.60
C TYR A 878 3.26 -3.33 -24.96
N ASP A 879 3.37 -2.18 -25.61
CA ASP A 879 4.13 -1.02 -25.12
C ASP A 879 3.15 0.13 -24.91
N GLU A 880 2.91 0.49 -23.64
CA GLU A 880 1.92 1.50 -23.22
C GLU A 880 2.66 2.76 -22.75
N PHE A 881 2.56 3.85 -23.53
CA PHE A 881 3.22 5.14 -23.26
C PHE A 881 2.28 6.20 -22.68
#